data_AF-A0A3A0AM07-F1
#
_entry.id   AF-A0A3A0AM07-F1
#
_cell.length_a   1.000
_cell.length_b   1.000
_cell.length_c   1.000
_cell.angle_alpha   90.00
_cell.angle_beta   90.00
_cell.angle_gamma   90.00
#
_symmetry.space_group_name_H-M   'P 1'
#
loop_
_entity.id
_entity.type
_entity.pdbx_description
1 polymer ?
#
loop_
_entity_poly.entity_id
_entity_poly.type
_entity_poly.pdbx_seq_one_letter_code
_entity_poly.pdbx_strand_id
1 'polypeptide(L)'
;AREQVAQLLEAGKNASNASVVAIKNDTGEILAMVGSLDYNNEEIDGQVNVALAERQPGSSFKPYVYLTALTEGLNPATMILDVPSAFPQGDGTFYRPENYDRQYHGPVSLRNALARSYNIPAIKVMDQVGVADALRMAHRMGINGLNRGLEYYGLSLVLGGGEVRLLDHTYAFSIFANQGVMIGEPVLPDERRSGYRNLNPVAILQVRDRDGNILKKYEAPASERIISAEIAYIMSDIMSDDVARAPAFGANTRLTLPGRKVAAKTGTTNGFKDNWTVGYTPQLTVGVWVGNTDNESMVNVTGLDGAAPIWNTVMARYHEGLPATWYNQPAAITTRAVCVPSGLLPTEHCQSQRSEIFLPGTEPTLPDNIWQPFEIDSATGQLASPSTPPENRQTRVYQILPQEAADWVRENGIEQPPTTVSAAPPESFDPDVAIIRPGVNDYITGAYEVIGNARGGPFRLEFGRGLDPQEWAAIGEERGDEVANAVLQTFDTTALEEGIYTLRLTVNRGDGPREVRFPVTVDHTPPTVVLSEPKPDQLYVMEEHEQINVNALVQDTWAVDRVVFSIDNRDFITSTVPPYNARWTITMRDIEQIEQAATQNWLGFESDDPDVQPGRMLPYGDGFQAIRTSGGVYFESHLFRVRAYDKAGNVTQSQEVRVYVRHRKPR
;
A
#
# COMPACT_ATOMS: atom_id res chain seq x y z
N ALA A 1 -5.23 27.14 -27.86
CA ALA A 1 -5.97 25.89 -28.16
C ALA A 1 -5.67 25.42 -29.58
N ARG A 2 -6.11 26.14 -30.63
CA ARG A 2 -5.84 25.79 -32.04
C ARG A 2 -4.36 25.51 -32.33
N GLU A 3 -3.46 26.41 -31.91
CA GLU A 3 -2.01 26.23 -32.11
C GLU A 3 -1.48 24.93 -31.48
N GLN A 4 -1.86 24.63 -30.23
CA GLN A 4 -1.42 23.41 -29.56
C GLN A 4 -1.95 22.15 -30.25
N VAL A 5 -3.23 22.15 -30.64
CA VAL A 5 -3.83 20.99 -31.30
C VAL A 5 -3.22 20.78 -32.70
N ALA A 6 -2.96 21.85 -33.44
CA ALA A 6 -2.23 21.77 -34.71
C ALA A 6 -0.84 21.15 -34.53
N GLN A 7 -0.07 21.56 -33.52
CA GLN A 7 1.23 20.96 -33.20
C GLN A 7 1.13 19.47 -32.87
N LEU A 8 0.09 19.05 -32.13
CA LEU A 8 -0.15 17.64 -31.83
C LEU A 8 -0.48 16.84 -33.10
N LEU A 9 -1.32 17.38 -33.99
CA LEU A 9 -1.65 16.75 -35.27
C LEU A 9 -0.41 16.63 -36.17
N GLU A 10 0.39 17.69 -36.30
CA GLU A 10 1.66 17.68 -37.04
C GLU A 10 2.65 16.64 -36.49
N ALA A 11 2.63 16.40 -35.17
CA ALA A 11 3.42 15.38 -34.50
C ALA A 11 2.80 13.96 -34.54
N GLY A 12 1.73 13.75 -35.32
CA GLY A 12 1.08 12.45 -35.49
C GLY A 12 0.37 11.94 -34.24
N LYS A 13 -0.12 12.84 -33.37
CA LYS A 13 -0.68 12.49 -32.06
C LYS A 13 -2.18 12.18 -32.06
N ASN A 14 -2.86 12.31 -33.19
CA ASN A 14 -4.30 12.06 -33.34
C ASN A 14 -5.18 12.77 -32.28
N ALA A 15 -4.95 14.06 -32.07
CA ALA A 15 -5.77 14.89 -31.19
C ALA A 15 -6.41 16.00 -32.03
N SER A 16 -7.74 16.02 -32.16
CA SER A 16 -8.42 16.90 -33.12
C SER A 16 -9.20 18.03 -32.49
N ASN A 17 -9.49 17.98 -31.19
CA ASN A 17 -10.33 18.97 -30.52
C ASN A 17 -9.82 19.37 -29.12
N ALA A 18 -10.33 20.49 -28.61
CA ALA A 18 -10.05 20.98 -27.27
C ALA A 18 -11.19 21.86 -26.75
N SER A 19 -11.33 21.94 -25.43
CA SER A 19 -12.32 22.76 -24.73
C SER A 19 -11.67 23.48 -23.55
N VAL A 20 -12.15 24.70 -23.26
CA VAL A 20 -11.62 25.56 -22.19
C VAL A 20 -12.77 26.19 -21.43
N VAL A 21 -12.71 26.13 -20.10
CA VAL A 21 -13.60 26.88 -19.20
C VAL A 21 -12.76 27.72 -18.26
N ALA A 22 -13.10 29.00 -18.11
CA ALA A 22 -12.46 29.93 -17.18
C ALA A 22 -13.49 30.58 -16.27
N ILE A 23 -13.29 30.46 -14.95
CA ILE A 23 -14.21 30.94 -13.92
C ILE A 23 -13.48 31.97 -13.03
N LYS A 24 -14.10 33.13 -12.84
CA LYS A 24 -13.65 34.17 -11.91
C LYS A 24 -14.05 33.75 -10.49
N ASN A 25 -13.07 33.55 -9.61
CA ASN A 25 -13.32 32.81 -8.36
C ASN A 25 -14.19 33.57 -7.35
N ASP A 26 -13.97 34.87 -7.21
CA ASP A 26 -14.67 35.73 -6.23
C ASP A 26 -16.15 35.99 -6.56
N THR A 27 -16.58 35.73 -7.80
CA THR A 27 -17.96 35.94 -8.24
C THR A 27 -18.62 34.69 -8.85
N GLY A 28 -17.86 33.63 -9.15
CA GLY A 28 -18.35 32.42 -9.80
C GLY A 28 -18.72 32.62 -11.28
N GLU A 29 -18.37 33.76 -11.87
CA GLU A 29 -18.70 34.10 -13.26
C GLU A 29 -17.88 33.28 -14.26
N ILE A 30 -18.55 32.76 -15.29
CA ILE A 30 -17.91 32.12 -16.43
C ILE A 30 -17.39 33.22 -17.35
N LEU A 31 -16.08 33.45 -17.34
CA LEU A 31 -15.43 34.46 -18.19
C LEU A 31 -15.24 33.98 -19.63
N ALA A 32 -14.99 32.68 -19.79
CA ALA A 32 -14.86 32.04 -21.10
C ALA A 32 -15.34 30.59 -21.04
N MET A 33 -16.05 30.17 -22.09
CA MET A 33 -16.41 28.78 -22.35
C MET A 33 -16.23 28.52 -23.84
N VAL A 34 -15.24 27.71 -24.18
CA VAL A 34 -14.94 27.27 -25.54
C VAL A 34 -15.28 25.79 -25.62
N GLY A 35 -16.35 25.44 -26.35
CA GLY A 35 -16.85 24.08 -26.44
C GLY A 35 -16.09 23.17 -27.40
N SER A 36 -15.45 23.76 -28.42
CA SER A 36 -14.68 23.08 -29.47
C SER A 36 -13.71 24.08 -30.11
N LEU A 37 -12.75 23.60 -30.92
CA LEU A 37 -11.80 24.47 -31.63
C LEU A 37 -12.44 25.35 -32.70
N ASP A 38 -13.47 24.83 -33.37
CA ASP A 38 -14.21 25.51 -34.41
C ASP A 38 -15.64 24.96 -34.47
N TYR A 39 -16.62 25.82 -34.21
CA TYR A 39 -18.04 25.48 -34.21
C TYR A 39 -18.55 25.00 -35.56
N ASN A 40 -17.98 25.49 -36.66
CA ASN A 40 -18.43 25.18 -38.02
C ASN A 40 -17.64 24.02 -38.66
N ASN A 41 -16.69 23.41 -37.95
CA ASN A 41 -15.94 22.29 -38.48
C ASN A 41 -16.64 20.97 -38.17
N GLU A 42 -17.28 20.38 -39.17
CA GLU A 42 -17.99 19.10 -39.07
C GLU A 42 -17.04 17.91 -38.81
N GLU A 43 -15.76 17.97 -39.27
CA GLU A 43 -14.80 16.86 -39.13
C GLU A 43 -14.41 16.57 -37.67
N ILE A 44 -14.61 17.53 -36.77
CA ILE A 44 -14.32 17.41 -35.34
C ILE A 44 -15.58 17.44 -34.48
N ASP A 45 -16.77 17.33 -35.10
CA ASP A 45 -18.07 17.55 -34.48
C ASP A 45 -18.14 18.92 -33.76
N GLY A 46 -17.73 19.99 -34.44
CA GLY A 46 -17.54 21.33 -33.87
C GLY A 46 -18.73 21.91 -33.09
N GLN A 47 -19.96 21.47 -33.40
CA GLN A 47 -21.18 21.92 -32.72
C GLN A 47 -21.39 21.24 -31.35
N VAL A 48 -20.65 20.17 -31.03
CA VAL A 48 -20.68 19.54 -29.71
C VAL A 48 -19.92 20.42 -28.72
N ASN A 49 -20.65 20.98 -27.76
CA ASN A 49 -20.03 21.71 -26.66
C ASN A 49 -19.43 20.72 -25.65
N VAL A 50 -18.14 20.39 -25.82
CA VAL A 50 -17.44 19.45 -24.94
C VAL A 50 -17.34 19.96 -23.50
N ALA A 51 -17.47 21.28 -23.26
CA ALA A 51 -17.51 21.83 -21.91
C ALA A 51 -18.69 21.29 -21.07
N LEU A 52 -19.77 20.86 -21.74
CA LEU A 52 -20.99 20.32 -21.15
C LEU A 52 -21.16 18.81 -21.41
N ALA A 53 -20.29 18.21 -22.22
CA ALA A 53 -20.29 16.78 -22.48
C ALA A 53 -19.65 16.01 -21.31
N GLU A 54 -20.11 14.79 -21.08
CA GLU A 54 -19.52 13.88 -20.10
C GLU A 54 -18.27 13.23 -20.70
N ARG A 55 -17.14 13.36 -19.99
CA ARG A 55 -15.83 12.83 -20.38
C ARG A 55 -15.07 12.31 -19.18
N GLN A 56 -14.21 11.32 -19.37
CA GLN A 56 -13.46 10.73 -18.25
C GLN A 56 -12.37 11.72 -17.79
N PRO A 57 -12.35 12.18 -16.52
CA PRO A 57 -11.38 13.16 -16.02
C PRO A 57 -9.98 12.58 -15.84
N GLY A 58 -9.84 11.26 -15.87
CA GLY A 58 -8.59 10.60 -15.50
C GLY A 58 -8.15 10.96 -14.08
N SER A 59 -6.84 11.09 -13.91
CA SER A 59 -6.21 11.46 -12.63
C SER A 59 -6.58 12.85 -12.07
N SER A 60 -7.31 13.71 -12.80
CA SER A 60 -7.78 14.99 -12.22
C SER A 60 -8.91 14.80 -11.21
N PHE A 61 -9.44 13.58 -11.06
CA PHE A 61 -10.39 13.21 -10.02
C PHE A 61 -9.75 12.96 -8.64
N LYS A 62 -8.45 12.61 -8.60
CA LYS A 62 -7.71 12.32 -7.35
C LYS A 62 -7.90 13.36 -6.23
N PRO A 63 -7.93 14.68 -6.48
CA PRO A 63 -8.14 15.68 -5.44
C PRO A 63 -9.40 15.46 -4.58
N TYR A 64 -10.49 14.89 -5.12
CA TYR A 64 -11.69 14.62 -4.31
C TYR A 64 -11.47 13.49 -3.31
N VAL A 65 -10.74 12.45 -3.71
CA VAL A 65 -10.39 11.32 -2.84
C VAL A 65 -9.43 11.76 -1.75
N TYR A 66 -8.38 12.51 -2.11
CA TYR A 66 -7.41 13.01 -1.15
C TYR A 66 -8.01 14.06 -0.21
N LEU A 67 -8.94 14.88 -0.70
CA LEU A 67 -9.72 15.78 0.15
C LEU A 67 -10.52 15.00 1.20
N THR A 68 -11.17 13.91 0.79
CA THR A 68 -11.93 13.02 1.69
C THR A 68 -11.01 12.41 2.75
N ALA A 69 -9.84 11.93 2.34
CA ALA A 69 -8.84 11.38 3.25
C ALA A 69 -8.37 12.39 4.31
N LEU A 70 -8.12 13.64 3.91
CA LEU A 70 -7.74 14.70 4.85
C LEU A 70 -8.89 15.05 5.82
N THR A 71 -10.15 14.99 5.37
CA THR A 71 -11.31 15.19 6.25
C THR A 71 -11.52 14.05 7.25
N GLU A 72 -11.01 12.86 6.95
CA GLU A 72 -11.13 11.66 7.78
C GLU A 72 -9.90 11.38 8.66
N GLY A 73 -8.92 12.29 8.65
CA GLY A 73 -7.80 12.28 9.59
C GLY A 73 -6.45 11.85 9.01
N LEU A 74 -6.38 11.46 7.72
CA LEU A 74 -5.08 11.35 7.07
C LEU A 74 -4.44 12.74 6.95
N ASN A 75 -3.11 12.76 6.80
CA ASN A 75 -2.35 13.99 6.72
C ASN A 75 -1.32 13.95 5.58
N PRO A 76 -0.72 15.10 5.18
CA PRO A 76 0.23 15.15 4.06
C PRO A 76 1.49 14.27 4.24
N ALA A 77 1.87 13.98 5.48
CA ALA A 77 3.01 13.13 5.83
C ALA A 77 2.70 11.63 5.76
N THR A 78 1.43 11.23 5.82
CA THR A 78 0.99 9.82 5.91
C THR A 78 1.67 8.98 4.83
N MET A 79 2.40 7.95 5.24
CA MET A 79 3.09 7.04 4.31
C MET A 79 2.07 6.11 3.64
N ILE A 80 2.19 5.98 2.33
CA ILE A 80 1.41 5.08 1.48
C ILE A 80 2.41 4.30 0.62
N LEU A 81 2.25 2.98 0.54
CA LEU A 81 3.16 2.14 -0.24
C LEU A 81 2.71 2.06 -1.70
N ASP A 82 3.60 2.50 -2.59
CA ASP A 82 3.53 2.35 -4.04
C ASP A 82 4.30 1.09 -4.50
N VAL A 83 3.68 -0.06 -4.28
CA VAL A 83 4.24 -1.40 -4.53
C VAL A 83 3.19 -2.27 -5.25
N PRO A 84 3.57 -3.37 -5.92
CA PRO A 84 2.62 -4.26 -6.58
C PRO A 84 1.46 -4.62 -5.66
N SER A 85 0.25 -4.25 -6.06
CA SER A 85 -0.95 -4.38 -5.23
C SER A 85 -2.10 -4.99 -6.02
N ALA A 86 -2.89 -5.83 -5.36
CA ALA A 86 -4.08 -6.45 -5.92
C ALA A 86 -5.27 -6.11 -5.01
N PHE A 87 -6.34 -5.59 -5.60
CA PHE A 87 -7.53 -5.15 -4.86
C PHE A 87 -8.68 -6.12 -5.17
N PRO A 88 -9.31 -6.73 -4.16
CA PRO A 88 -10.41 -7.65 -4.39
C PRO A 88 -11.63 -6.90 -4.98
N GLN A 89 -12.33 -7.54 -5.90
CA GLN A 89 -13.56 -7.02 -6.51
C GLN A 89 -14.76 -7.86 -6.06
N GLY A 90 -15.97 -7.28 -6.19
CA GLY A 90 -17.22 -7.95 -5.79
C GLY A 90 -17.57 -9.18 -6.61
N ASP A 91 -16.93 -9.39 -7.75
CA ASP A 91 -17.09 -10.56 -8.63
C ASP A 91 -16.05 -11.67 -8.34
N GLY A 92 -15.27 -11.53 -7.26
CA GLY A 92 -14.22 -12.48 -6.88
C GLY A 92 -12.90 -12.31 -7.64
N THR A 93 -12.83 -11.42 -8.63
CA THR A 93 -11.59 -11.12 -9.34
C THR A 93 -10.72 -10.11 -8.58
N PHE A 94 -9.47 -9.93 -9.02
CA PHE A 94 -8.58 -8.92 -8.47
C PHE A 94 -8.30 -7.82 -9.49
N TYR A 95 -8.50 -6.57 -9.08
CA TYR A 95 -8.05 -5.41 -9.82
C TYR A 95 -6.56 -5.16 -9.53
N ARG A 96 -5.72 -5.22 -10.57
CA ARG A 96 -4.25 -5.04 -10.47
C ARG A 96 -3.82 -3.82 -11.30
N PRO A 97 -3.86 -2.60 -10.73
CA PRO A 97 -3.48 -1.38 -11.42
C PRO A 97 -1.97 -1.25 -11.58
N GLU A 98 -1.54 -0.46 -12.56
CA GLU A 98 -0.14 -0.03 -12.73
C GLU A 98 -0.04 1.49 -12.65
N ASN A 99 1.14 1.99 -12.28
CA ASN A 99 1.48 3.39 -12.50
C ASN A 99 1.69 3.67 -13.99
N TYR A 100 1.54 4.95 -14.36
CA TYR A 100 1.70 5.38 -15.75
C TYR A 100 3.10 5.09 -16.31
N ASP A 101 4.13 5.24 -15.49
CA ASP A 101 5.53 4.93 -15.81
C ASP A 101 5.87 3.44 -15.70
N ARG A 102 4.90 2.60 -15.29
CA ARG A 102 5.06 1.16 -15.03
C ARG A 102 6.13 0.83 -14.00
N GLN A 103 6.42 1.77 -13.09
CA GLN A 103 7.36 1.58 -12.00
C GLN A 103 6.64 1.63 -10.65
N TYR A 104 7.28 1.06 -9.63
CA TYR A 104 6.83 1.09 -8.25
C TYR A 104 7.84 1.92 -7.45
N HIS A 105 7.36 2.91 -6.71
CA HIS A 105 8.22 3.89 -6.02
C HIS A 105 8.39 3.60 -4.52
N GLY A 106 7.85 2.49 -4.03
CA GLY A 106 7.96 2.10 -2.62
C GLY A 106 7.22 3.06 -1.69
N PRO A 107 7.75 3.39 -0.51
CA PRO A 107 7.05 4.22 0.46
C PRO A 107 7.05 5.71 0.03
N VAL A 108 5.86 6.26 -0.18
CA VAL A 108 5.66 7.67 -0.55
C VAL A 108 4.66 8.33 0.39
N SER A 109 4.85 9.61 0.71
CA SER A 109 3.85 10.32 1.52
C SER A 109 2.62 10.70 0.70
N LEU A 110 1.47 10.92 1.36
CA LEU A 110 0.22 11.42 0.75
C LEU A 110 0.44 12.65 -0.14
N ARG A 111 1.24 13.64 0.32
CA ARG A 111 1.66 14.80 -0.50
C ARG A 111 2.29 14.38 -1.84
N ASN A 112 3.33 13.55 -1.78
CA ASN A 112 4.09 13.14 -2.96
C ASN A 112 3.25 12.26 -3.89
N ALA A 113 2.42 11.38 -3.33
CA ALA A 113 1.51 10.55 -4.11
C ALA A 113 0.53 11.40 -4.96
N LEU A 114 -0.09 12.43 -4.37
CA LEU A 114 -0.98 13.34 -5.11
C LEU A 114 -0.21 14.22 -6.10
N ALA A 115 0.89 14.82 -5.67
CA ALA A 115 1.69 15.74 -6.49
C ALA A 115 2.25 15.07 -7.75
N ARG A 116 2.74 13.83 -7.61
CA ARG A 116 3.27 12.98 -8.69
C ARG A 116 2.20 12.18 -9.40
N SER A 117 0.97 12.21 -8.89
CA SER A 117 -0.20 11.55 -9.47
C SER A 117 -0.01 10.03 -9.62
N TYR A 118 0.64 9.37 -8.66
CA TYR A 118 0.79 7.90 -8.67
C TYR A 118 -0.57 7.21 -8.53
N ASN A 119 -0.76 6.10 -9.25
CA ASN A 119 -2.03 5.42 -9.36
C ASN A 119 -2.30 4.51 -8.18
N ILE A 120 -1.32 3.68 -7.81
CA ILE A 120 -1.49 2.68 -6.75
C ILE A 120 -1.74 3.35 -5.39
N PRO A 121 -0.95 4.35 -4.95
CA PRO A 121 -1.27 5.10 -3.73
C PRO A 121 -2.65 5.75 -3.76
N ALA A 122 -3.09 6.29 -4.90
CA ALA A 122 -4.40 6.91 -5.00
C ALA A 122 -5.54 5.89 -4.85
N ILE A 123 -5.35 4.67 -5.36
CA ILE A 123 -6.28 3.55 -5.16
C ILE A 123 -6.27 3.09 -3.72
N LYS A 124 -5.10 2.95 -3.07
CA LYS A 124 -5.03 2.62 -1.63
C LYS A 124 -5.75 3.67 -0.77
N VAL A 125 -5.61 4.96 -1.09
CA VAL A 125 -6.33 6.03 -0.40
C VAL A 125 -7.84 5.93 -0.65
N MET A 126 -8.27 5.64 -1.89
CA MET A 126 -9.69 5.43 -2.23
C MET A 126 -10.29 4.22 -1.49
N ASP A 127 -9.54 3.14 -1.39
CA ASP A 127 -9.92 1.92 -0.67
C ASP A 127 -10.08 2.20 0.83
N GLN A 128 -9.16 2.99 1.40
CA GLN A 128 -9.20 3.37 2.81
C GLN A 128 -10.39 4.29 3.17
N VAL A 129 -10.69 5.31 2.35
CA VAL A 129 -11.81 6.25 2.61
C VAL A 129 -13.16 5.73 2.11
N GLY A 130 -13.15 4.74 1.21
CA GLY A 130 -14.34 4.22 0.58
C GLY A 130 -14.85 5.06 -0.59
N VAL A 131 -15.34 4.36 -1.63
CA VAL A 131 -15.85 4.98 -2.87
C VAL A 131 -17.08 5.88 -2.60
N ALA A 132 -17.93 5.50 -1.64
CA ALA A 132 -19.14 6.24 -1.33
C ALA A 132 -18.88 7.64 -0.77
N ASP A 133 -17.91 7.76 0.12
CA ASP A 133 -17.59 9.03 0.78
C ASP A 133 -16.82 9.94 -0.17
N ALA A 134 -15.92 9.38 -0.98
CA ALA A 134 -15.28 10.10 -2.08
C ALA A 134 -16.29 10.64 -3.12
N LEU A 135 -17.30 9.84 -3.48
CA LEU A 135 -18.35 10.25 -4.42
C LEU A 135 -19.22 11.36 -3.82
N ARG A 136 -19.61 11.25 -2.54
CA ARG A 136 -20.36 12.28 -1.83
C ARG A 136 -19.56 13.59 -1.75
N MET A 137 -18.26 13.51 -1.49
CA MET A 137 -17.37 14.67 -1.50
C MET A 137 -17.32 15.31 -2.90
N ALA A 138 -17.20 14.53 -3.97
CA ALA A 138 -17.21 15.04 -5.34
C ALA A 138 -18.52 15.77 -5.68
N HIS A 139 -19.68 15.21 -5.30
CA HIS A 139 -21.00 15.85 -5.49
C HIS A 139 -21.13 17.16 -4.71
N ARG A 140 -20.68 17.16 -3.45
CA ARG A 140 -20.67 18.35 -2.59
C ARG A 140 -19.73 19.44 -3.11
N MET A 141 -18.60 19.05 -3.69
CA MET A 141 -17.66 19.94 -4.38
C MET A 141 -18.20 20.42 -5.73
N GLY A 142 -19.31 19.88 -6.24
CA GLY A 142 -20.02 20.42 -7.39
C GLY A 142 -19.93 19.63 -8.68
N ILE A 143 -19.53 18.36 -8.62
CA ILE A 143 -19.76 17.41 -9.72
C ILE A 143 -21.24 17.02 -9.73
N ASN A 144 -21.98 17.30 -10.79
CA ASN A 144 -23.41 16.93 -10.89
C ASN A 144 -23.66 15.61 -11.65
N GLY A 145 -22.62 15.06 -12.28
CA GLY A 145 -22.61 13.73 -12.90
C GLY A 145 -22.39 12.60 -11.89
N LEU A 146 -21.87 11.47 -12.36
CA LEU A 146 -21.55 10.28 -11.56
C LEU A 146 -22.75 9.70 -10.79
N ASN A 147 -23.86 9.48 -11.48
CA ASN A 147 -25.16 9.15 -10.88
C ASN A 147 -25.54 7.66 -10.98
N ARG A 148 -24.63 6.79 -11.45
CA ARG A 148 -24.88 5.35 -11.69
C ARG A 148 -24.82 4.46 -10.44
N GLY A 149 -24.48 5.01 -9.28
CA GLY A 149 -24.47 4.29 -8.00
C GLY A 149 -23.23 3.43 -7.74
N LEU A 150 -23.16 2.85 -6.54
CA LEU A 150 -22.00 2.09 -6.05
C LEU A 150 -21.86 0.69 -6.67
N GLU A 151 -22.93 0.17 -7.29
CA GLU A 151 -22.86 -1.06 -8.10
C GLU A 151 -22.07 -0.85 -9.39
N TYR A 152 -21.95 0.40 -9.85
CA TYR A 152 -21.21 0.74 -11.06
C TYR A 152 -19.84 1.34 -10.75
N TYR A 153 -19.75 2.26 -9.78
CA TYR A 153 -18.48 2.91 -9.44
C TYR A 153 -17.70 2.12 -8.40
N GLY A 154 -16.51 1.67 -8.79
CA GLY A 154 -15.54 1.03 -7.89
C GLY A 154 -14.25 1.87 -7.73
N LEU A 155 -13.19 1.22 -7.26
CA LEU A 155 -11.89 1.84 -6.99
C LEU A 155 -11.29 2.56 -8.22
N SER A 156 -11.59 2.10 -9.44
CA SER A 156 -11.13 2.72 -10.69
C SER A 156 -11.59 4.17 -10.86
N LEU A 157 -12.62 4.62 -10.13
CA LEU A 157 -13.11 6.00 -10.16
C LEU A 157 -12.01 7.01 -9.78
N VAL A 158 -11.09 6.67 -8.86
CA VAL A 158 -9.98 7.56 -8.49
C VAL A 158 -9.02 7.85 -9.65
N LEU A 159 -9.00 6.95 -10.64
CA LEU A 159 -8.24 7.09 -11.88
C LEU A 159 -9.09 7.62 -13.04
N GLY A 160 -10.33 8.05 -12.78
CA GLY A 160 -11.25 8.59 -13.77
C GLY A 160 -12.15 7.56 -14.44
N GLY A 161 -12.41 6.41 -13.81
CA GLY A 161 -13.37 5.38 -14.28
C GLY A 161 -14.85 5.81 -14.32
N GLY A 162 -15.14 7.11 -14.31
CA GLY A 162 -16.47 7.70 -14.44
C GLY A 162 -16.37 9.07 -15.12
N GLU A 163 -17.44 9.49 -15.76
CA GLU A 163 -17.43 10.70 -16.61
C GLU A 163 -17.95 11.92 -15.86
N VAL A 164 -17.35 13.08 -16.13
CA VAL A 164 -17.74 14.38 -15.58
C VAL A 164 -17.77 15.44 -16.68
N ARG A 165 -18.44 16.56 -16.43
CA ARG A 165 -18.43 17.73 -17.32
C ARG A 165 -17.26 18.65 -16.98
N LEU A 166 -16.60 19.22 -18.00
CA LEU A 166 -15.52 20.19 -17.79
C LEU A 166 -15.98 21.41 -17.00
N LEU A 167 -17.19 21.92 -17.27
CA LEU A 167 -17.75 23.04 -16.50
C LEU A 167 -17.86 22.70 -15.01
N ASP A 168 -18.44 21.55 -14.67
CA ASP A 168 -18.63 21.12 -13.28
C ASP A 168 -17.29 20.89 -12.59
N HIS A 169 -16.34 20.26 -13.28
CA HIS A 169 -15.01 19.99 -12.76
C HIS A 169 -14.22 21.27 -12.51
N THR A 170 -14.28 22.23 -13.44
CA THR A 170 -13.66 23.56 -13.29
C THR A 170 -14.30 24.34 -12.14
N TYR A 171 -15.62 24.32 -12.03
CA TYR A 171 -16.33 24.98 -10.94
C TYR A 171 -15.98 24.38 -9.58
N ALA A 172 -15.86 23.05 -9.48
CA ALA A 172 -15.44 22.38 -8.26
C ALA A 172 -14.04 22.79 -7.82
N PHE A 173 -13.10 23.01 -8.76
CA PHE A 173 -11.76 23.50 -8.42
C PHE A 173 -11.75 24.94 -7.91
N SER A 174 -12.74 25.77 -8.30
CA SER A 174 -12.87 27.14 -7.77
C SER A 174 -13.13 27.17 -6.26
N ILE A 175 -13.68 26.09 -5.69
CA ILE A 175 -13.89 25.96 -4.24
C ILE A 175 -12.55 25.87 -3.51
N PHE A 176 -11.59 25.12 -4.05
CA PHE A 176 -10.22 25.12 -3.52
C PHE A 176 -9.60 26.51 -3.63
N ALA A 177 -9.80 27.17 -4.78
CA ALA A 177 -9.32 28.52 -5.02
C ALA A 177 -9.92 29.56 -4.04
N ASN A 178 -11.14 29.32 -3.58
CA ASN A 178 -11.85 30.14 -2.61
C ASN A 178 -11.70 29.66 -1.16
N GLN A 179 -10.63 28.90 -0.84
CA GLN A 179 -10.36 28.42 0.52
C GLN A 179 -11.56 27.68 1.15
N GLY A 180 -12.20 26.84 0.35
CA GLY A 180 -13.30 25.96 0.74
C GLY A 180 -14.69 26.55 0.59
N VAL A 181 -14.84 27.70 -0.06
CA VAL A 181 -16.12 28.39 -0.25
C VAL A 181 -16.60 28.26 -1.70
N MET A 182 -17.80 27.72 -1.89
CA MET A 182 -18.50 27.74 -3.17
C MET A 182 -19.16 29.10 -3.35
N ILE A 183 -19.02 29.68 -4.53
CA ILE A 183 -19.53 31.02 -4.87
C ILE A 183 -20.31 30.95 -6.19
N GLY A 184 -21.51 31.51 -6.25
CA GLY A 184 -22.29 31.54 -7.50
C GLY A 184 -23.75 31.92 -7.31
N GLU A 185 -24.60 31.45 -8.23
CA GLU A 185 -26.05 31.65 -8.16
C GLU A 185 -26.77 30.43 -7.56
N PRO A 186 -27.80 30.60 -6.73
CA PRO A 186 -28.54 29.46 -6.17
C PRO A 186 -29.13 28.54 -7.24
N VAL A 187 -28.96 27.23 -7.06
CA VAL A 187 -29.67 26.21 -7.84
C VAL A 187 -31.17 26.37 -7.62
N LEU A 188 -31.93 26.31 -8.71
CA LEU A 188 -33.39 26.44 -8.69
C LEU A 188 -34.01 25.35 -7.81
N PRO A 189 -35.06 25.64 -7.02
CA PRO A 189 -35.65 24.67 -6.09
C PRO A 189 -35.96 23.31 -6.72
N ASP A 190 -36.47 23.29 -7.94
CA ASP A 190 -36.85 22.05 -8.65
C ASP A 190 -35.65 21.26 -9.21
N GLU A 191 -34.47 21.88 -9.26
CA GLU A 191 -33.22 21.26 -9.72
C GLU A 191 -32.31 20.80 -8.56
N ARG A 192 -32.67 21.14 -7.31
CA ARG A 192 -31.86 20.80 -6.14
C ARG A 192 -31.87 19.31 -5.87
N ARG A 193 -30.69 18.76 -5.64
CA ARG A 193 -30.48 17.36 -5.30
C ARG A 193 -29.76 17.26 -3.96
N SER A 194 -30.28 16.45 -3.05
CA SER A 194 -29.66 16.23 -1.75
C SER A 194 -28.24 15.69 -1.91
N GLY A 195 -27.26 16.31 -1.23
CA GLY A 195 -25.84 15.93 -1.29
C GLY A 195 -25.05 16.53 -2.46
N TYR A 196 -25.70 17.25 -3.38
CA TYR A 196 -25.05 17.96 -4.50
C TYR A 196 -24.84 19.44 -4.17
N ARG A 197 -24.15 20.16 -5.05
CA ARG A 197 -23.98 21.62 -4.92
C ARG A 197 -25.32 22.35 -4.86
N ASN A 198 -25.35 23.42 -4.06
CA ASN A 198 -26.50 24.33 -3.98
C ASN A 198 -26.33 25.60 -4.81
N LEU A 199 -25.14 25.83 -5.36
CA LEU A 199 -24.83 26.98 -6.22
C LEU A 199 -24.35 26.51 -7.60
N ASN A 200 -24.60 27.31 -8.62
CA ASN A 200 -24.13 27.14 -9.99
C ASN A 200 -23.14 28.24 -10.37
N PRO A 201 -22.20 27.96 -11.30
CA PRO A 201 -21.41 29.02 -11.94
C PRO A 201 -22.33 29.97 -12.72
N VAL A 202 -21.95 31.24 -12.79
CA VAL A 202 -22.83 32.30 -13.29
C VAL A 202 -22.55 32.60 -14.76
N ALA A 203 -23.55 32.32 -15.60
CA ALA A 203 -23.50 32.61 -17.04
C ALA A 203 -24.25 33.89 -17.45
N ILE A 204 -25.29 34.28 -16.69
CA ILE A 204 -26.18 35.40 -17.03
C ILE A 204 -26.08 36.48 -15.95
N LEU A 205 -25.40 37.58 -16.26
CA LEU A 205 -25.24 38.71 -15.32
C LEU A 205 -26.48 39.60 -15.26
N GLN A 206 -27.19 39.76 -16.36
CA GLN A 206 -28.34 40.65 -16.43
C GLN A 206 -29.31 40.23 -17.53
N VAL A 207 -30.62 40.30 -17.23
CA VAL A 207 -31.71 40.14 -18.19
C VAL A 207 -32.51 41.44 -18.22
N ARG A 208 -32.80 41.94 -19.42
CA ARG A 208 -33.65 43.12 -19.64
C ARG A 208 -34.80 42.80 -20.58
N ASP A 209 -35.91 43.50 -20.41
CA ASP A 209 -36.98 43.48 -21.40
C ASP A 209 -36.68 44.41 -22.59
N ARG A 210 -37.62 44.49 -23.54
CA ARG A 210 -37.49 45.33 -24.75
C ARG A 210 -37.45 46.83 -24.45
N ASP A 211 -37.99 47.26 -23.31
CA ASP A 211 -38.08 48.65 -22.89
C ASP A 211 -36.86 49.06 -22.04
N GLY A 212 -35.95 48.11 -21.79
CA GLY A 212 -34.71 48.30 -21.04
C GLY A 212 -34.85 48.08 -19.53
N ASN A 213 -36.03 47.67 -19.04
CA ASN A 213 -36.25 47.38 -17.62
C ASN A 213 -35.47 46.12 -17.22
N ILE A 214 -34.89 46.14 -16.02
CA ILE A 214 -34.09 45.03 -15.50
C ILE A 214 -35.04 43.96 -14.93
N LEU A 215 -35.02 42.76 -15.50
CA LEU A 215 -35.81 41.60 -15.05
C LEU A 215 -35.03 40.74 -14.05
N LYS A 216 -33.71 40.58 -14.27
CA LYS A 216 -32.78 39.88 -13.38
C LYS A 216 -31.44 40.60 -13.44
N LYS A 217 -30.74 40.69 -12.32
CA LYS A 217 -29.35 41.16 -12.26
C LYS A 217 -28.60 40.42 -11.17
N TYR A 218 -27.40 39.96 -11.49
CA TYR A 218 -26.46 39.36 -10.55
C TYR A 218 -25.67 40.49 -9.89
N GLU A 219 -26.05 40.86 -8.67
CA GLU A 219 -25.42 41.97 -7.94
C GLU A 219 -24.50 41.49 -6.82
N ALA A 220 -24.85 40.40 -6.14
CA ALA A 220 -24.06 39.84 -5.06
C ALA A 220 -23.99 38.31 -5.19
N PRO A 221 -22.78 37.72 -5.18
CA PRO A 221 -22.65 36.27 -5.16
C PRO A 221 -23.27 35.66 -3.91
N ALA A 222 -24.03 34.58 -4.07
CA ALA A 222 -24.29 33.68 -2.95
C ALA A 222 -23.02 32.89 -2.66
N SER A 223 -22.81 32.55 -1.38
CA SER A 223 -21.67 31.74 -0.96
C SER A 223 -22.06 30.68 0.06
N GLU A 224 -21.36 29.55 0.02
CA GLU A 224 -21.55 28.42 0.92
C GLU A 224 -20.18 27.81 1.28
N ARG A 225 -19.91 27.60 2.57
CA ARG A 225 -18.70 26.90 3.00
C ARG A 225 -18.88 25.39 2.84
N ILE A 226 -18.06 24.79 2.00
CA ILE A 226 -18.06 23.36 1.70
C ILE A 226 -17.01 22.62 2.54
N ILE A 227 -15.80 23.17 2.60
CA ILE A 227 -14.71 22.63 3.43
C ILE A 227 -14.07 23.75 4.26
N SER A 228 -13.32 23.37 5.29
CA SER A 228 -12.59 24.34 6.10
C SER A 228 -11.48 25.01 5.29
N ALA A 229 -11.08 26.22 5.69
CA ALA A 229 -10.01 26.94 5.02
C ALA A 229 -8.66 26.20 5.18
N GLU A 230 -8.46 25.52 6.30
CA GLU A 230 -7.26 24.74 6.60
C GLU A 230 -7.09 23.56 5.63
N ILE A 231 -8.15 22.79 5.41
CA ILE A 231 -8.12 21.66 4.47
C ILE A 231 -7.92 22.15 3.04
N ALA A 232 -8.65 23.21 2.65
CA ALA A 232 -8.47 23.82 1.33
C ALA A 232 -7.03 24.32 1.13
N TYR A 233 -6.43 24.95 2.15
CA TYR A 233 -5.05 25.40 2.13
C TYR A 233 -4.06 24.24 1.97
N ILE A 234 -4.22 23.15 2.73
CA ILE A 234 -3.36 21.95 2.60
C ILE A 234 -3.46 21.37 1.18
N MET A 235 -4.68 21.23 0.64
CA MET A 235 -4.88 20.76 -0.73
C MET A 235 -4.24 21.69 -1.77
N SER A 236 -4.39 23.01 -1.62
CA SER A 236 -3.71 24.00 -2.46
C SER A 236 -2.19 23.92 -2.33
N ASP A 237 -1.66 23.69 -1.12
CA ASP A 237 -0.24 23.58 -0.87
C ASP A 237 0.36 22.35 -1.59
N ILE A 238 -0.27 21.17 -1.45
CA ILE A 238 0.15 19.96 -2.17
C ILE A 238 0.05 20.16 -3.69
N MET A 239 -1.06 20.69 -4.20
CA MET A 239 -1.28 20.88 -5.64
C MET A 239 -0.45 22.02 -6.25
N SER A 240 0.20 22.85 -5.45
CA SER A 240 1.08 23.94 -5.92
C SER A 240 2.57 23.63 -5.76
N ASP A 241 2.91 22.49 -5.16
CA ASP A 241 4.28 22.09 -4.86
C ASP A 241 4.99 21.52 -6.10
N ASP A 242 5.82 22.35 -6.74
CA ASP A 242 6.61 21.93 -7.90
C ASP A 242 7.74 20.96 -7.52
N VAL A 243 8.28 21.08 -6.30
CA VAL A 243 9.37 20.20 -5.82
C VAL A 243 8.84 18.79 -5.59
N ALA A 244 7.68 18.66 -4.94
CA ALA A 244 7.05 17.35 -4.74
C ALA A 244 6.71 16.67 -6.07
N ARG A 245 6.34 17.47 -7.08
CA ARG A 245 5.95 17.03 -8.42
C ARG A 245 7.12 16.66 -9.32
N ALA A 246 8.25 17.36 -9.20
CA ALA A 246 9.36 17.30 -10.14
C ALA A 246 9.89 15.90 -10.46
N PRO A 247 9.95 14.93 -9.52
CA PRO A 247 10.42 13.58 -9.84
C PRO A 247 9.58 12.85 -10.90
N ALA A 248 8.30 13.16 -11.05
CA ALA A 248 7.42 12.53 -12.04
C ALA A 248 7.27 13.33 -13.34
N PHE A 249 7.26 14.67 -13.26
CA PHE A 249 6.95 15.51 -14.42
C PHE A 249 8.09 16.45 -14.86
N GLY A 250 9.18 16.51 -14.10
CA GLY A 250 10.21 17.55 -14.23
C GLY A 250 9.84 18.83 -13.45
N ALA A 251 10.83 19.68 -13.23
CA ALA A 251 10.64 20.99 -12.59
C ALA A 251 10.30 22.08 -13.61
N ASN A 252 9.61 23.13 -13.19
CA ASN A 252 9.27 24.29 -14.01
C ASN A 252 8.52 23.94 -15.32
N THR A 253 7.59 23.00 -15.23
CA THR A 253 6.81 22.53 -16.38
C THR A 253 5.69 23.51 -16.75
N ARG A 254 4.85 23.15 -17.73
CA ARG A 254 3.64 23.92 -18.07
C ARG A 254 2.59 24.01 -16.95
N LEU A 255 2.82 23.33 -15.83
CA LEU A 255 1.99 23.42 -14.63
C LEU A 255 2.42 24.56 -13.68
N THR A 256 3.47 25.32 -14.01
CA THR A 256 3.92 26.49 -13.25
C THR A 256 3.76 27.78 -14.04
N LEU A 257 3.77 28.92 -13.34
CA LEU A 257 3.82 30.25 -13.95
C LEU A 257 5.01 31.04 -13.37
N PRO A 258 5.82 31.70 -14.20
CA PRO A 258 6.89 32.57 -13.71
C PRO A 258 6.36 33.65 -12.76
N GLY A 259 7.01 33.82 -11.61
CA GLY A 259 6.70 34.88 -10.64
C GLY A 259 5.36 34.73 -9.90
N ARG A 260 4.67 33.60 -10.02
CA ARG A 260 3.35 33.39 -9.40
C ARG A 260 3.12 31.94 -8.99
N LYS A 261 2.68 31.74 -7.74
CA LYS A 261 2.26 30.41 -7.26
C LYS A 261 0.89 30.05 -7.86
N VAL A 262 0.78 28.80 -8.32
CA VAL A 262 -0.43 28.22 -8.92
C VAL A 262 -0.62 26.81 -8.38
N ALA A 263 -1.87 26.37 -8.23
CA ALA A 263 -2.18 24.97 -7.99
C ALA A 263 -2.75 24.36 -9.28
N ALA A 264 -2.32 23.15 -9.63
CA ALA A 264 -2.78 22.48 -10.84
C ALA A 264 -2.77 20.96 -10.68
N LYS A 265 -3.71 20.31 -11.37
CA LYS A 265 -3.80 18.87 -11.48
C LYS A 265 -4.06 18.46 -12.93
N THR A 266 -3.22 17.53 -13.40
CA THR A 266 -3.39 16.85 -14.69
C THR A 266 -4.35 15.66 -14.59
N GLY A 267 -5.00 15.33 -15.70
CA GLY A 267 -5.78 14.12 -15.88
C GLY A 267 -5.42 13.46 -17.21
N THR A 268 -5.11 12.18 -17.18
CA THR A 268 -4.91 11.35 -18.38
C THR A 268 -5.73 10.09 -18.17
N THR A 269 -6.51 9.71 -19.16
CA THR A 269 -7.32 8.48 -19.17
C THR A 269 -6.51 7.29 -19.68
N ASN A 270 -6.92 6.08 -19.28
CA ASN A 270 -6.43 4.87 -19.91
C ASN A 270 -6.80 4.85 -21.40
N GLY A 271 -5.85 4.47 -22.25
CA GLY A 271 -6.05 4.49 -23.71
C GLY A 271 -6.01 5.89 -24.34
N PHE A 272 -5.59 6.94 -23.60
CA PHE A 272 -5.33 8.28 -24.13
C PHE A 272 -6.51 8.93 -24.87
N LYS A 273 -7.74 8.71 -24.40
CA LYS A 273 -8.95 9.28 -25.04
C LYS A 273 -9.19 10.72 -24.63
N ASP A 274 -9.05 10.97 -23.33
CA ASP A 274 -9.18 12.29 -22.73
C ASP A 274 -7.91 12.71 -21.97
N ASN A 275 -7.63 14.00 -22.07
CA ASN A 275 -6.53 14.69 -21.44
C ASN A 275 -7.02 16.00 -20.81
N TRP A 276 -6.65 16.24 -19.56
CA TRP A 276 -7.12 17.34 -18.74
C TRP A 276 -5.99 18.08 -18.05
N THR A 277 -6.20 19.37 -17.86
CA THR A 277 -5.50 20.16 -16.84
C THR A 277 -6.49 21.12 -16.22
N VAL A 278 -6.65 21.04 -14.91
CA VAL A 278 -7.44 21.99 -14.13
C VAL A 278 -6.54 22.62 -13.09
N GLY A 279 -6.55 23.95 -13.00
CA GLY A 279 -5.69 24.67 -12.08
C GLY A 279 -6.16 26.09 -11.85
N TYR A 280 -5.64 26.70 -10.80
CA TYR A 280 -6.13 27.97 -10.28
C TYR A 280 -5.07 28.82 -9.59
N THR A 281 -5.38 30.10 -9.52
CA THR A 281 -4.84 31.10 -8.58
C THR A 281 -6.01 31.55 -7.68
N PRO A 282 -5.80 32.43 -6.68
CA PRO A 282 -6.93 33.02 -5.96
C PRO A 282 -7.92 33.77 -6.87
N GLN A 283 -7.47 34.26 -8.03
CA GLN A 283 -8.25 35.15 -8.91
C GLN A 283 -9.04 34.39 -10.00
N LEU A 284 -8.48 33.30 -10.51
CA LEU A 284 -9.04 32.55 -11.65
C LEU A 284 -8.87 31.04 -11.49
N THR A 285 -9.89 30.28 -11.88
CA THR A 285 -9.80 28.83 -12.12
C THR A 285 -10.01 28.53 -13.59
N VAL A 286 -9.13 27.72 -14.19
CA VAL A 286 -9.20 27.31 -15.58
C VAL A 286 -9.14 25.79 -15.67
N GLY A 287 -10.08 25.22 -16.42
CA GLY A 287 -10.06 23.83 -16.84
C GLY A 287 -9.90 23.74 -18.35
N VAL A 288 -9.08 22.79 -18.79
CA VAL A 288 -8.85 22.49 -20.19
C VAL A 288 -9.02 21.00 -20.41
N TRP A 289 -9.70 20.65 -21.51
CA TRP A 289 -9.76 19.30 -22.07
C TRP A 289 -9.15 19.30 -23.48
N VAL A 290 -8.46 18.21 -23.83
CA VAL A 290 -7.97 17.90 -25.18
C VAL A 290 -8.31 16.44 -25.49
N GLY A 291 -8.79 16.15 -26.70
CA GLY A 291 -9.16 14.81 -27.14
C GLY A 291 -9.92 14.84 -28.46
N ASN A 292 -10.57 13.72 -28.78
CA ASN A 292 -11.39 13.57 -29.98
C ASN A 292 -12.87 13.46 -29.60
N THR A 293 -13.74 14.20 -30.31
CA THR A 293 -15.17 14.27 -29.98
C THR A 293 -15.87 12.92 -30.15
N ASP A 294 -15.41 12.10 -31.08
CA ASP A 294 -15.88 10.73 -31.34
C ASP A 294 -15.35 9.67 -30.35
N ASN A 295 -14.54 10.09 -29.36
CA ASN A 295 -13.92 9.22 -28.35
C ASN A 295 -12.82 8.28 -28.90
N GLU A 296 -12.26 8.58 -30.07
CA GLU A 296 -11.04 7.94 -30.57
C GLU A 296 -9.82 8.25 -29.69
N SER A 297 -8.91 7.30 -29.59
CA SER A 297 -7.67 7.44 -28.82
C SER A 297 -6.68 8.39 -29.51
N MET A 298 -6.07 9.26 -28.70
CA MET A 298 -4.84 9.95 -29.07
C MET A 298 -3.63 8.99 -28.98
N VAL A 299 -2.50 9.39 -29.55
CA VAL A 299 -1.25 8.60 -29.55
C VAL A 299 -0.27 9.17 -28.51
N ASN A 300 -0.23 8.55 -27.33
CA ASN A 300 0.71 8.90 -26.24
C ASN A 300 0.68 10.40 -25.89
N VAL A 301 -0.51 10.96 -25.67
CA VAL A 301 -0.69 12.37 -25.26
C VAL A 301 -1.15 12.43 -23.81
N THR A 302 -0.33 13.01 -22.95
CA THR A 302 -0.64 13.13 -21.51
C THR A 302 -1.19 14.50 -21.15
N GLY A 303 -1.85 14.59 -19.98
CA GLY A 303 -2.13 15.83 -19.23
C GLY A 303 -1.15 16.99 -19.50
N LEU A 304 0.14 16.67 -19.39
CA LEU A 304 1.25 17.60 -19.44
C LEU A 304 1.57 18.10 -20.86
N ASP A 305 1.32 17.29 -21.88
CA ASP A 305 1.69 17.57 -23.28
C ASP A 305 0.52 18.15 -24.09
N GLY A 306 -0.73 17.85 -23.69
CA GLY A 306 -1.92 18.30 -24.41
C GLY A 306 -2.63 19.48 -23.76
N ALA A 307 -3.27 19.26 -22.61
CA ALA A 307 -4.08 20.29 -21.96
C ALA A 307 -3.24 21.34 -21.23
N ALA A 308 -2.13 20.96 -20.58
CA ALA A 308 -1.32 21.88 -19.77
C ALA A 308 -0.74 23.08 -20.56
N PRO A 309 -0.24 22.95 -21.80
CA PRO A 309 0.20 24.10 -22.59
C PRO A 309 -0.90 25.12 -22.85
N ILE A 310 -2.12 24.67 -23.14
CA ILE A 310 -3.28 25.57 -23.35
C ILE A 310 -3.64 26.26 -22.02
N TRP A 311 -3.72 25.48 -20.94
CA TRP A 311 -4.00 26.01 -19.60
C TRP A 311 -2.99 27.08 -19.19
N ASN A 312 -1.69 26.81 -19.39
CA ASN A 312 -0.59 27.70 -19.08
C ASN A 312 -0.73 29.04 -19.80
N THR A 313 -0.97 29.00 -21.11
CA THR A 313 -1.14 30.20 -21.95
C THR A 313 -2.34 31.03 -21.52
N VAL A 314 -3.49 30.40 -21.22
CA VAL A 314 -4.69 31.10 -20.75
C VAL A 314 -4.43 31.77 -19.40
N MET A 315 -3.81 31.04 -18.47
CA MET A 315 -3.48 31.56 -17.15
C MET A 315 -2.46 32.70 -17.24
N ALA A 316 -1.39 32.55 -18.01
CA ALA A 316 -0.38 33.59 -18.21
C ALA A 316 -1.00 34.86 -18.80
N ARG A 317 -1.86 34.72 -19.81
CA ARG A 317 -2.52 35.85 -20.48
C ARG A 317 -3.48 36.58 -19.54
N TYR A 318 -4.28 35.87 -18.76
CA TYR A 318 -5.20 36.51 -17.80
C TYR A 318 -4.45 37.29 -16.71
N HIS A 319 -3.31 36.76 -16.25
CA HIS A 319 -2.55 37.36 -15.16
C HIS A 319 -1.56 38.44 -15.60
N GLU A 320 -1.49 38.76 -16.89
CA GLU A 320 -0.63 39.82 -17.41
C GLU A 320 -1.02 41.19 -16.79
N GLY A 321 -0.06 41.83 -16.12
CA GLY A 321 -0.29 43.09 -15.41
C GLY A 321 -1.05 42.99 -14.08
N LEU A 322 -1.46 41.79 -13.66
CA LEU A 322 -2.13 41.58 -12.37
C LEU A 322 -1.14 41.22 -11.25
N PRO A 323 -1.36 41.69 -10.01
CA PRO A 323 -0.49 41.35 -8.88
C PRO A 323 -0.53 39.85 -8.58
N ALA A 324 0.63 39.27 -8.27
CA ALA A 324 0.72 37.89 -7.79
C ALA A 324 0.10 37.81 -6.39
N THR A 325 -0.91 36.94 -6.24
CA THR A 325 -1.60 36.71 -4.96
C THR A 325 -1.55 35.22 -4.62
N TRP A 326 -1.47 34.93 -3.32
CA TRP A 326 -1.60 33.59 -2.76
C TRP A 326 -2.23 33.67 -1.36
N TYR A 327 -2.64 32.53 -0.82
CA TYR A 327 -3.26 32.45 0.50
C TYR A 327 -2.22 32.58 1.60
N ASN A 328 -2.61 33.22 2.70
CA ASN A 328 -1.87 33.12 3.95
C ASN A 328 -2.21 31.79 4.63
N GLN A 329 -1.23 31.16 5.28
CA GLN A 329 -1.48 29.96 6.07
C GLN A 329 -2.49 30.26 7.20
N PRO A 330 -3.62 29.54 7.28
CA PRO A 330 -4.54 29.65 8.40
C PRO A 330 -3.85 29.40 9.74
N ALA A 331 -4.18 30.19 10.75
CA ALA A 331 -3.50 30.17 12.06
C ALA A 331 -3.60 28.82 12.79
N ALA A 332 -4.64 28.04 12.49
CA ALA A 332 -4.83 26.70 13.06
C ALA A 332 -3.84 25.67 12.47
N ILE A 333 -3.31 25.86 11.27
CA ILE A 333 -2.37 24.89 10.69
C ILE A 333 -1.07 24.90 11.47
N THR A 334 -0.68 23.73 11.95
CA THR A 334 0.58 23.52 12.65
C THR A 334 1.64 22.99 11.68
N THR A 335 2.90 23.20 12.04
CA THR A 335 4.05 22.69 11.28
C THR A 335 4.90 21.83 12.19
N ARG A 336 5.32 20.65 11.70
CA ARG A 336 6.17 19.70 12.43
C ARG A 336 7.21 19.10 11.48
N ALA A 337 8.39 18.79 12.02
CA ALA A 337 9.34 17.94 11.34
C ALA A 337 8.86 16.49 11.42
N VAL A 338 8.95 15.76 10.31
CA VAL A 338 8.65 14.32 10.21
C VAL A 338 9.81 13.59 9.56
N CYS A 339 9.97 12.31 9.92
CA CYS A 339 10.94 11.43 9.31
C CYS A 339 10.45 10.94 7.95
N VAL A 340 11.37 10.81 6.99
CA VAL A 340 11.11 10.26 5.66
C VAL A 340 11.63 8.83 5.60
N PRO A 341 10.84 7.83 5.15
CA PRO A 341 9.53 7.98 4.52
C PRO A 341 8.32 7.78 5.44
N SER A 342 8.52 7.46 6.73
CA SER A 342 7.43 7.05 7.64
C SER A 342 6.34 8.09 7.84
N GLY A 343 6.68 9.38 7.76
CA GLY A 343 5.78 10.46 8.12
C GLY A 343 5.56 10.63 9.63
N LEU A 344 6.31 9.91 10.46
CA LEU A 344 6.25 9.93 11.93
C LEU A 344 7.26 10.93 12.52
N LEU A 345 7.26 11.11 13.85
CA LEU A 345 8.19 12.03 14.50
C LEU A 345 9.64 11.53 14.38
N PRO A 346 10.63 12.38 14.03
CA PRO A 346 12.01 11.93 13.87
C PRO A 346 12.62 11.36 15.15
N THR A 347 13.34 10.25 15.01
CA THR A 347 14.25 9.70 16.03
C THR A 347 15.69 10.12 15.70
N GLU A 348 16.64 9.75 16.57
CA GLU A 348 18.08 9.94 16.30
C GLU A 348 18.59 9.13 15.09
N HIS A 349 17.86 8.08 14.69
CA HIS A 349 18.21 7.20 13.56
C HIS A 349 17.59 7.65 12.23
N CYS A 350 16.72 8.65 12.27
CA CYS A 350 16.06 9.16 11.08
C CYS A 350 17.08 9.72 10.08
N GLN A 351 17.14 9.12 8.89
CA GLN A 351 18.13 9.50 7.87
C GLN A 351 17.83 10.83 7.18
N SER A 352 16.55 11.19 7.08
CA SER A 352 16.13 12.42 6.43
C SER A 352 14.83 12.92 7.04
N GLN A 353 14.79 14.23 7.32
CA GLN A 353 13.63 14.89 7.89
C GLN A 353 13.08 15.91 6.90
N ARG A 354 11.78 16.15 6.97
CA ARG A 354 11.16 17.27 6.26
C ARG A 354 10.15 17.96 7.16
N SER A 355 9.99 19.26 6.93
CA SER A 355 8.89 20.02 7.53
C SER A 355 7.60 19.72 6.78
N GLU A 356 6.51 19.51 7.52
CA GLU A 356 5.19 19.26 6.96
C GLU A 356 4.11 20.02 7.74
N ILE A 357 2.99 20.34 7.08
CA ILE A 357 1.85 21.05 7.65
C ILE A 357 0.70 20.10 8.01
N PHE A 358 0.00 20.39 9.09
CA PHE A 358 -1.03 19.52 9.66
C PHE A 358 -2.27 20.30 10.06
N LEU A 359 -3.42 19.63 10.03
CA LEU A 359 -4.58 20.08 10.79
C LEU A 359 -4.30 19.81 12.28
N PRO A 360 -4.79 20.66 13.20
CA PRO A 360 -4.73 20.37 14.62
C PRO A 360 -5.31 19.00 14.95
N GLY A 361 -4.53 18.19 15.66
CA GLY A 361 -4.93 16.85 16.08
C GLY A 361 -4.64 15.75 15.07
N THR A 362 -4.11 16.07 13.88
CA THR A 362 -3.68 15.07 12.88
C THR A 362 -2.17 14.96 12.76
N GLU A 363 -1.41 15.68 13.60
CA GLU A 363 0.05 15.53 13.70
C GLU A 363 0.42 14.11 14.13
N PRO A 364 1.56 13.55 13.65
CA PRO A 364 2.05 12.29 14.16
C PRO A 364 2.41 12.44 15.64
N THR A 365 1.99 11.46 16.45
CA THR A 365 2.30 11.36 17.87
C THR A 365 3.31 10.26 18.18
N LEU A 366 3.53 9.35 17.23
CA LEU A 366 4.45 8.24 17.35
C LEU A 366 5.83 8.60 16.80
N PRO A 367 6.92 8.12 17.43
CA PRO A 367 8.26 8.20 16.85
C PRO A 367 8.39 7.31 15.62
N ASP A 368 9.34 7.66 14.76
CA ASP A 368 9.71 6.86 13.59
C ASP A 368 10.02 5.41 13.98
N ASN A 369 9.44 4.50 13.20
CA ASN A 369 9.61 3.06 13.34
C ASN A 369 10.13 2.42 12.05
N ILE A 370 10.53 3.20 11.04
CA ILE A 370 11.06 2.70 9.77
C ILE A 370 12.59 2.62 9.81
N TRP A 371 13.27 3.65 10.34
CA TRP A 371 14.72 3.60 10.50
C TRP A 371 15.08 3.00 11.86
N GLN A 372 15.51 1.74 11.85
CA GLN A 372 15.76 0.98 13.07
C GLN A 372 17.25 0.66 13.22
N PRO A 373 17.84 0.88 14.41
CA PRO A 373 19.21 0.51 14.71
C PRO A 373 19.33 -1.00 15.00
N PHE A 374 20.41 -1.60 14.56
CA PHE A 374 20.81 -2.96 14.87
C PHE A 374 22.28 -2.96 15.26
N GLU A 375 22.64 -3.67 16.32
CA GLU A 375 24.04 -3.88 16.68
C GLU A 375 24.62 -4.97 15.80
N ILE A 376 25.66 -4.64 15.03
CA ILE A 376 26.34 -5.54 14.11
C ILE A 376 27.75 -5.82 14.63
N ASP A 377 28.14 -7.08 14.67
CA ASP A 377 29.53 -7.46 14.87
C ASP A 377 30.31 -7.14 13.60
N SER A 378 31.14 -6.11 13.65
CA SER A 378 31.97 -5.66 12.54
C SER A 378 32.95 -6.72 12.03
N ALA A 379 33.29 -7.73 12.84
CA ALA A 379 34.19 -8.82 12.44
C ALA A 379 33.49 -9.89 11.58
N THR A 380 32.21 -10.16 11.84
CA THR A 380 31.46 -11.24 11.16
C THR A 380 30.39 -10.72 10.20
N GLY A 381 29.98 -9.45 10.34
CA GLY A 381 28.84 -8.88 9.62
C GLY A 381 27.48 -9.41 10.09
N GLN A 382 27.43 -10.15 11.20
CA GLN A 382 26.22 -10.70 11.81
C GLN A 382 25.71 -9.78 12.93
N LEU A 383 24.49 -10.01 13.44
CA LEU A 383 24.00 -9.29 14.62
C LEU A 383 24.94 -9.52 15.81
N ALA A 384 25.33 -8.48 16.53
CA ALA A 384 26.18 -8.61 17.70
C ALA A 384 25.48 -9.41 18.80
N SER A 385 26.19 -10.36 19.40
CA SER A 385 25.72 -11.09 20.58
C SER A 385 26.21 -10.41 21.86
N PRO A 386 25.69 -10.81 23.04
CA PRO A 386 26.26 -10.40 24.32
C PRO A 386 27.76 -10.73 24.47
N SER A 387 28.27 -11.75 23.76
CA SER A 387 29.69 -12.10 23.73
C SER A 387 30.51 -11.33 22.70
N THR A 388 29.90 -10.55 21.80
CA THR A 388 30.65 -9.71 20.87
C THR A 388 31.42 -8.66 21.67
N PRO A 389 32.77 -8.60 21.53
CA PRO A 389 33.59 -7.60 22.19
C PRO A 389 33.07 -6.18 21.92
N PRO A 390 33.02 -5.28 22.92
CA PRO A 390 32.51 -3.92 22.73
C PRO A 390 33.15 -3.18 21.56
N GLU A 391 34.45 -3.39 21.32
CA GLU A 391 35.21 -2.82 20.21
C GLU A 391 34.76 -3.30 18.82
N ASN A 392 34.13 -4.46 18.74
CA ASN A 392 33.61 -5.03 17.49
C ASN A 392 32.14 -4.68 17.25
N ARG A 393 31.43 -4.13 18.25
CA ARG A 393 30.02 -3.75 18.11
C ARG A 393 29.89 -2.43 17.35
N GLN A 394 29.12 -2.47 16.28
CA GLN A 394 28.82 -1.31 15.47
C GLN A 394 27.30 -1.21 15.29
N THR A 395 26.70 -0.13 15.79
CA THR A 395 25.32 0.21 15.44
C THR A 395 25.23 0.53 13.95
N ARG A 396 24.35 -0.18 13.23
CA ARG A 396 23.96 0.15 11.86
C ARG A 396 22.45 0.36 11.79
N VAL A 397 22.03 1.34 10.99
CA VAL A 397 20.62 1.68 10.85
C VAL A 397 20.10 1.13 9.53
N TYR A 398 18.97 0.42 9.58
CA TYR A 398 18.33 -0.19 8.43
C TYR A 398 16.94 0.39 8.19
N GLN A 399 16.51 0.39 6.93
CA GLN A 399 15.15 0.77 6.54
C GLN A 399 14.24 -0.47 6.60
N ILE A 400 13.36 -0.52 7.60
CA ILE A 400 12.43 -1.62 7.84
C ILE A 400 11.03 -1.19 7.42
N LEU A 401 10.61 -1.58 6.22
CA LEU A 401 9.29 -1.26 5.67
C LEU A 401 8.26 -2.35 6.00
N PRO A 402 6.95 -2.03 5.95
CA PRO A 402 5.90 -3.05 6.08
C PRO A 402 6.05 -4.18 5.05
N GLN A 403 5.59 -5.39 5.40
CA GLN A 403 5.79 -6.58 4.56
C GLN A 403 5.28 -6.42 3.12
N GLU A 404 4.18 -5.72 2.90
CA GLU A 404 3.66 -5.49 1.56
C GLU A 404 4.71 -4.88 0.60
N ALA A 405 5.78 -4.27 1.12
CA ALA A 405 6.92 -3.78 0.33
C ALA A 405 8.10 -4.76 0.23
N ALA A 406 8.04 -5.99 0.75
CA ALA A 406 9.18 -6.92 0.82
C ALA A 406 9.75 -7.29 -0.56
N ASP A 407 8.88 -7.57 -1.54
CA ASP A 407 9.30 -7.84 -2.91
C ASP A 407 10.01 -6.62 -3.51
N TRP A 408 9.44 -5.42 -3.29
CA TRP A 408 10.03 -4.16 -3.75
C TRP A 408 11.38 -3.86 -3.08
N VAL A 409 11.52 -4.09 -1.77
CA VAL A 409 12.77 -3.95 -1.01
C VAL A 409 13.86 -4.83 -1.60
N ARG A 410 13.54 -6.10 -1.89
CA ARG A 410 14.47 -7.06 -2.50
C ARG A 410 14.86 -6.65 -3.91
N GLU A 411 13.89 -6.26 -4.74
CA GLU A 411 14.11 -5.85 -6.14
C GLU A 411 14.95 -4.57 -6.26
N ASN A 412 14.85 -3.66 -5.29
CA ASN A 412 15.61 -2.42 -5.25
C ASN A 412 16.93 -2.54 -4.47
N GLY A 413 17.28 -3.73 -3.98
CA GLY A 413 18.53 -3.98 -3.28
C GLY A 413 18.70 -3.14 -2.00
N ILE A 414 17.60 -2.83 -1.32
CA ILE A 414 17.64 -2.09 -0.06
C ILE A 414 18.24 -3.01 1.00
N GLU A 415 19.34 -2.57 1.63
CA GLU A 415 20.04 -3.35 2.64
C GLU A 415 19.08 -3.70 3.79
N GLN A 416 19.11 -4.96 4.22
CA GLN A 416 18.31 -5.47 5.33
C GLN A 416 19.25 -5.99 6.41
N PRO A 417 18.85 -5.94 7.70
CA PRO A 417 19.70 -6.42 8.78
C PRO A 417 19.99 -7.92 8.59
N PRO A 418 21.19 -8.38 9.00
CA PRO A 418 21.48 -9.80 9.01
C PRO A 418 20.50 -10.54 9.93
N THR A 419 20.16 -11.77 9.57
CA THR A 419 19.23 -12.62 10.35
C THR A 419 19.94 -13.58 11.29
N THR A 420 21.28 -13.57 11.30
CA THR A 420 22.12 -14.46 12.10
C THR A 420 22.88 -13.64 13.16
N VAL A 421 23.14 -14.26 14.31
CA VAL A 421 23.82 -13.65 15.46
C VAL A 421 25.27 -14.15 15.54
N SER A 422 26.21 -13.25 15.83
CA SER A 422 27.64 -13.53 15.93
C SER A 422 27.96 -14.43 17.12
N ALA A 423 28.64 -15.55 16.85
CA ALA A 423 29.15 -16.44 17.89
C ALA A 423 30.44 -15.87 18.52
N ALA A 424 30.69 -16.19 19.80
CA ALA A 424 31.88 -15.72 20.52
C ALA A 424 33.19 -16.11 19.80
N PRO A 425 34.23 -15.24 19.80
CA PRO A 425 35.53 -15.57 19.24
C PRO A 425 36.18 -16.76 19.98
N PRO A 426 36.84 -17.69 19.26
CA PRO A 426 37.40 -18.92 19.81
C PRO A 426 38.67 -18.74 20.70
N GLU A 427 39.10 -17.53 21.07
CA GLU A 427 40.35 -17.36 21.85
C GLU A 427 40.22 -17.67 23.35
N SER A 428 39.01 -18.00 23.84
CA SER A 428 38.80 -18.66 25.14
C SER A 428 38.41 -20.14 25.01
N PHE A 429 38.48 -20.70 23.81
CA PHE A 429 38.09 -22.08 23.52
C PHE A 429 39.17 -23.04 24.00
N ASP A 430 38.97 -23.61 25.18
CA ASP A 430 39.68 -24.82 25.60
C ASP A 430 39.01 -26.01 24.88
N PRO A 431 39.62 -26.60 23.83
CA PRO A 431 38.98 -27.69 23.10
C PRO A 431 38.75 -28.92 23.97
N ASP A 432 39.40 -29.01 25.13
CA ASP A 432 39.29 -30.10 26.07
C ASP A 432 38.26 -29.80 27.20
N VAL A 433 37.76 -28.57 27.33
CA VAL A 433 36.59 -28.17 28.15
C VAL A 433 35.65 -27.29 27.32
N ALA A 434 34.63 -27.89 26.74
CA ALA A 434 33.67 -27.16 25.92
C ALA A 434 32.29 -27.80 26.02
N ILE A 435 31.24 -27.01 25.93
CA ILE A 435 29.93 -27.53 25.52
C ILE A 435 29.78 -27.17 24.05
N ILE A 436 29.46 -28.19 23.25
CA ILE A 436 29.28 -28.11 21.81
C ILE A 436 27.79 -27.95 21.48
N ARG A 437 26.91 -28.63 22.23
CA ARG A 437 25.45 -28.48 22.16
C ARG A 437 24.84 -28.52 23.57
N PRO A 438 23.92 -27.62 23.92
CA PRO A 438 23.40 -26.52 23.08
C PRO A 438 24.47 -25.46 22.80
N GLY A 439 24.31 -24.73 21.71
CA GLY A 439 25.12 -23.55 21.40
C GLY A 439 24.79 -22.36 22.30
N VAL A 440 25.58 -21.30 22.18
CA VAL A 440 25.35 -20.05 22.93
C VAL A 440 24.04 -19.41 22.47
N ASN A 441 23.13 -19.12 23.41
CA ASN A 441 21.77 -18.63 23.19
C ASN A 441 20.85 -19.61 22.44
N ASP A 442 21.21 -20.89 22.35
CA ASP A 442 20.29 -21.88 21.80
C ASP A 442 19.07 -22.05 22.72
N TYR A 443 18.01 -22.52 22.09
CA TYR A 443 16.73 -22.78 22.74
C TYR A 443 16.66 -24.27 23.01
N ILE A 444 16.26 -24.64 24.23
CA ILE A 444 16.21 -26.03 24.67
C ILE A 444 14.87 -26.32 25.34
N THR A 445 14.44 -27.56 25.24
CA THR A 445 13.21 -28.05 25.82
C THR A 445 13.30 -29.55 26.08
N GLY A 446 12.47 -30.07 26.98
CA GLY A 446 12.44 -31.49 27.34
C GLY A 446 13.73 -32.01 27.97
N ALA A 447 14.01 -33.29 27.74
CA ALA A 447 15.26 -33.94 28.09
C ALA A 447 16.32 -33.65 27.01
N TYR A 448 17.20 -32.69 27.26
CA TYR A 448 18.19 -32.22 26.31
C TYR A 448 19.56 -32.85 26.58
N GLU A 449 20.15 -33.53 25.61
CA GLU A 449 21.52 -34.06 25.73
C GLU A 449 22.54 -32.93 25.56
N VAL A 450 23.25 -32.61 26.64
CA VAL A 450 24.34 -31.64 26.60
C VAL A 450 25.60 -32.35 26.12
N ILE A 451 26.05 -32.03 24.91
CA ILE A 451 27.19 -32.66 24.24
C ILE A 451 28.39 -31.74 24.34
N GLY A 452 29.56 -32.28 24.67
CA GLY A 452 30.76 -31.48 24.81
C GLY A 452 32.03 -32.28 25.03
N ASN A 453 33.06 -31.58 25.49
CA ASN A 453 34.36 -32.10 25.88
C ASN A 453 34.58 -31.80 27.36
N ALA A 454 34.98 -32.82 28.12
CA ALA A 454 35.46 -32.68 29.49
C ALA A 454 36.62 -33.67 29.69
N ARG A 455 37.86 -33.16 29.57
CA ARG A 455 39.09 -33.95 29.72
C ARG A 455 40.02 -33.33 30.76
N GLY A 456 40.88 -34.15 31.35
CA GLY A 456 41.92 -33.73 32.30
C GLY A 456 41.50 -33.74 33.78
N GLY A 457 40.29 -34.16 34.11
CA GLY A 457 39.79 -34.28 35.49
C GLY A 457 38.29 -34.52 35.60
N PRO A 458 37.75 -34.76 36.80
CA PRO A 458 36.31 -34.92 37.02
C PRO A 458 35.56 -33.64 36.67
N PHE A 459 34.34 -33.78 36.18
CA PHE A 459 33.52 -32.66 35.73
C PHE A 459 32.11 -32.69 36.31
N ARG A 460 31.52 -31.51 36.45
CA ARG A 460 30.09 -31.33 36.75
C ARG A 460 29.47 -30.36 35.77
N LEU A 461 28.19 -30.60 35.48
CA LEU A 461 27.35 -29.68 34.73
C LEU A 461 26.30 -29.09 35.67
N GLU A 462 26.07 -27.79 35.59
CA GLU A 462 25.14 -27.05 36.43
C GLU A 462 24.34 -26.06 35.60
N PHE A 463 23.22 -25.60 36.14
CA PHE A 463 22.40 -24.53 35.58
C PHE A 463 21.99 -23.54 36.66
N GLY A 464 21.69 -22.31 36.24
CA GLY A 464 21.08 -21.30 37.09
C GLY A 464 20.22 -20.36 36.28
N ARG A 465 19.20 -19.76 36.92
CA ARG A 465 18.25 -18.86 36.23
C ARG A 465 18.90 -17.49 35.98
N GLY A 466 18.67 -16.96 34.78
CA GLY A 466 19.21 -15.67 34.32
C GLY A 466 20.58 -15.79 33.63
N LEU A 467 21.09 -14.63 33.20
CA LEU A 467 22.37 -14.50 32.51
C LEU A 467 23.59 -14.58 33.45
N ASP A 468 23.41 -14.25 34.72
CA ASP A 468 24.46 -14.34 35.75
C ASP A 468 23.87 -14.88 37.08
N PRO A 469 23.63 -16.21 37.16
CA PRO A 469 22.98 -16.81 38.31
C PRO A 469 23.84 -16.75 39.57
N GLN A 470 23.23 -16.31 40.67
CA GLN A 470 23.86 -16.35 42.00
C GLN A 470 23.75 -17.74 42.66
N GLU A 471 22.75 -18.52 42.23
CA GLU A 471 22.50 -19.88 42.69
C GLU A 471 22.61 -20.86 41.53
N TRP A 472 23.16 -22.04 41.81
CA TRP A 472 23.44 -23.07 40.82
C TRP A 472 22.89 -24.41 41.29
N ALA A 473 22.19 -25.10 40.40
CA ALA A 473 21.69 -26.45 40.60
C ALA A 473 22.45 -27.43 39.69
N ALA A 474 22.76 -28.62 40.20
CA ALA A 474 23.48 -29.64 39.45
C ALA A 474 22.57 -30.32 38.42
N ILE A 475 23.10 -30.52 37.21
CA ILE A 475 22.50 -31.36 36.17
C ILE A 475 23.13 -32.75 36.35
N GLY A 476 22.55 -33.53 37.26
CA GLY A 476 23.04 -34.85 37.65
C GLY A 476 24.30 -34.86 38.52
N GLU A 477 24.92 -36.03 38.68
CA GLU A 477 26.09 -36.22 39.55
C GLU A 477 27.41 -35.84 38.85
N GLU A 478 28.44 -35.53 39.65
CA GLU A 478 29.81 -35.34 39.17
C GLU A 478 30.34 -36.64 38.55
N ARG A 479 30.99 -36.51 37.39
CA ARG A 479 31.52 -37.63 36.62
C ARG A 479 33.04 -37.57 36.56
N GLY A 480 33.68 -38.71 36.78
CA GLY A 480 35.15 -38.83 36.79
C GLY A 480 35.76 -39.33 35.48
N ASP A 481 34.93 -39.68 34.50
CA ASP A 481 35.38 -40.15 33.19
C ASP A 481 35.61 -38.99 32.22
N GLU A 482 36.48 -39.19 31.24
CA GLU A 482 36.75 -38.19 30.21
C GLU A 482 35.75 -38.32 29.05
N VAL A 483 35.17 -37.19 28.65
CA VAL A 483 34.17 -37.12 27.58
C VAL A 483 34.73 -36.28 26.43
N ALA A 484 34.54 -36.73 25.20
CA ALA A 484 34.95 -36.02 24.00
C ALA A 484 33.92 -36.15 22.89
N ASN A 485 33.36 -35.03 22.46
CA ASN A 485 32.31 -34.91 21.45
C ASN A 485 31.16 -35.91 21.70
N ALA A 486 30.80 -36.06 22.98
CA ALA A 486 29.82 -37.01 23.45
C ALA A 486 28.99 -36.37 24.59
N VAL A 487 27.97 -37.08 25.04
CA VAL A 487 27.03 -36.59 26.06
C VAL A 487 27.75 -36.42 27.40
N LEU A 488 27.79 -35.17 27.87
CA LEU A 488 28.25 -34.80 29.21
C LEU A 488 27.20 -35.22 30.24
N GLN A 489 25.96 -34.75 30.05
CA GLN A 489 24.80 -35.01 30.90
C GLN A 489 23.49 -34.78 30.12
N THR A 490 22.40 -35.37 30.59
CA THR A 490 21.05 -35.10 30.07
C THR A 490 20.37 -34.10 30.99
N PHE A 491 20.02 -32.92 30.46
CA PHE A 491 19.35 -31.86 31.19
C PHE A 491 17.84 -31.95 30.98
N ASP A 492 17.11 -32.37 32.02
CA ASP A 492 15.65 -32.33 32.02
C ASP A 492 15.16 -30.93 32.38
N THR A 493 14.64 -30.22 31.38
CA THR A 493 14.13 -28.86 31.53
C THR A 493 12.64 -28.81 31.85
N THR A 494 11.92 -29.94 31.81
CA THR A 494 10.44 -29.96 31.86
C THR A 494 9.81 -29.38 33.13
N ALA A 495 10.54 -29.37 34.24
CA ALA A 495 10.09 -28.83 35.52
C ALA A 495 10.51 -27.35 35.74
N LEU A 496 11.24 -26.76 34.79
CA LEU A 496 11.72 -25.38 34.88
C LEU A 496 10.67 -24.40 34.36
N GLU A 497 10.65 -23.21 34.93
CA GLU A 497 9.91 -22.10 34.33
C GLU A 497 10.61 -21.66 33.04
N GLU A 498 9.85 -21.30 32.02
CA GLU A 498 10.40 -20.72 30.79
C GLU A 498 11.21 -19.46 31.07
N GLY A 499 12.26 -19.25 30.29
CA GLY A 499 13.15 -18.12 30.47
C GLY A 499 14.59 -18.43 30.16
N ILE A 500 15.42 -17.43 30.39
CA ILE A 500 16.87 -17.52 30.18
C ILE A 500 17.50 -18.23 31.39
N TYR A 501 18.33 -19.23 31.10
CA TYR A 501 19.19 -19.92 32.05
C TYR A 501 20.62 -19.89 31.56
N THR A 502 21.57 -20.03 32.46
CA THR A 502 22.98 -20.19 32.10
C THR A 502 23.43 -21.59 32.47
N LEU A 503 24.01 -22.31 31.52
CA LEU A 503 24.69 -23.58 31.75
C LEU A 503 26.14 -23.32 32.15
N ARG A 504 26.64 -24.12 33.08
CA ARG A 504 28.03 -24.09 33.54
C ARG A 504 28.62 -25.49 33.54
N LEU A 505 29.67 -25.69 32.76
CA LEU A 505 30.53 -26.87 32.83
C LEU A 505 31.78 -26.51 33.64
N THR A 506 32.05 -27.25 34.72
CA THR A 506 33.29 -27.14 35.49
C THR A 506 34.06 -28.45 35.39
N VAL A 507 35.33 -28.40 35.01
CA VAL A 507 36.24 -29.56 34.97
C VAL A 507 37.42 -29.29 35.92
N ASN A 508 37.58 -30.12 36.95
CA ASN A 508 38.59 -29.96 37.98
C ASN A 508 39.89 -30.64 37.56
N ARG A 509 40.77 -29.92 36.86
CA ARG A 509 42.06 -30.45 36.40
C ARG A 509 43.15 -30.31 37.46
N GLY A 510 44.25 -31.04 37.28
CA GLY A 510 45.42 -30.98 38.17
C GLY A 510 46.11 -29.61 38.22
N ASP A 511 45.92 -28.75 37.21
CA ASP A 511 46.42 -27.37 37.13
C ASP A 511 45.38 -26.31 37.57
N GLY A 512 44.21 -26.74 38.03
CA GLY A 512 43.11 -25.89 38.49
C GLY A 512 41.80 -26.13 37.71
N PRO A 513 40.65 -25.63 38.23
CA PRO A 513 39.37 -25.79 37.56
C PRO A 513 39.30 -24.96 36.27
N ARG A 514 38.74 -25.56 35.22
CA ARG A 514 38.33 -24.87 33.99
C ARG A 514 36.82 -24.77 33.97
N GLU A 515 36.30 -23.64 33.52
CA GLU A 515 34.88 -23.36 33.55
C GLU A 515 34.42 -22.72 32.24
N VAL A 516 33.32 -23.23 31.70
CA VAL A 516 32.63 -22.67 30.54
C VAL A 516 31.20 -22.35 30.93
N ARG A 517 30.76 -21.14 30.59
CA ARG A 517 29.38 -20.66 30.81
C ARG A 517 28.80 -20.11 29.52
N PHE A 518 27.54 -20.39 29.27
CA PHE A 518 26.77 -19.65 28.27
C PHE A 518 25.27 -19.76 28.54
N PRO A 519 24.51 -18.76 28.09
CA PRO A 519 23.06 -18.76 28.22
C PRO A 519 22.39 -19.70 27.23
N VAL A 520 21.25 -20.23 27.66
CA VAL A 520 20.26 -20.96 26.87
C VAL A 520 18.88 -20.42 27.22
N THR A 521 17.94 -20.50 26.30
CA THR A 521 16.53 -20.19 26.57
C THR A 521 15.77 -21.49 26.75
N VAL A 522 15.15 -21.68 27.90
CA VAL A 522 14.19 -22.76 28.11
C VAL A 522 12.84 -22.29 27.60
N ASP A 523 12.32 -22.98 26.59
CA ASP A 523 11.07 -22.65 25.91
C ASP A 523 10.26 -23.92 25.67
N HIS A 524 9.15 -24.05 26.39
CA HIS A 524 8.27 -25.22 26.34
C HIS A 524 6.99 -24.96 25.55
N THR A 525 6.70 -23.70 25.23
CA THR A 525 5.45 -23.26 24.66
C THR A 525 5.58 -23.27 23.15
N PRO A 526 4.88 -24.17 22.45
CA PRO A 526 4.92 -24.18 21.00
C PRO A 526 4.38 -22.86 20.42
N PRO A 527 4.83 -22.47 19.20
CA PRO A 527 4.33 -21.28 18.54
C PRO A 527 2.83 -21.45 18.26
N THR A 528 2.08 -20.36 18.23
CA THR A 528 0.71 -20.38 17.70
C THR A 528 0.77 -20.18 16.19
N VAL A 529 -0.08 -20.90 15.44
CA VAL A 529 -0.20 -20.73 13.99
C VAL A 529 -1.65 -20.78 13.54
N VAL A 530 -2.05 -19.76 12.79
CA VAL A 530 -3.36 -19.70 12.13
C VAL A 530 -3.14 -19.49 10.64
N LEU A 531 -3.70 -20.39 9.84
CA LEU A 531 -3.74 -20.24 8.39
C LEU A 531 -4.84 -19.22 8.08
N SER A 532 -4.43 -18.01 7.70
CA SER A 532 -5.35 -16.89 7.48
C SER A 532 -5.88 -16.83 6.05
N GLU A 533 -5.09 -17.31 5.09
CA GLU A 533 -5.49 -17.49 3.68
C GLU A 533 -4.87 -18.79 3.15
N PRO A 534 -5.55 -19.57 2.28
CA PRO A 534 -6.93 -19.38 1.83
C PRO A 534 -7.98 -19.58 2.94
N LYS A 535 -9.24 -19.24 2.66
CA LYS A 535 -10.38 -19.59 3.52
C LYS A 535 -10.88 -21.02 3.25
N PRO A 536 -11.51 -21.69 4.24
CA PRO A 536 -12.19 -22.95 4.00
C PRO A 536 -13.19 -22.86 2.85
N ASP A 537 -13.19 -23.89 2.02
CA ASP A 537 -14.08 -24.06 0.85
C ASP A 537 -13.93 -22.98 -0.23
N GLN A 538 -12.84 -22.21 -0.22
CA GLN A 538 -12.56 -21.24 -1.26
C GLN A 538 -12.35 -21.92 -2.63
N LEU A 539 -13.03 -21.40 -3.65
CA LEU A 539 -12.97 -21.90 -5.02
C LEU A 539 -12.04 -21.04 -5.88
N TYR A 540 -11.20 -21.71 -6.67
CA TYR A 540 -10.32 -21.12 -7.67
C TYR A 540 -10.64 -21.66 -9.06
N VAL A 541 -10.54 -20.79 -10.06
CA VAL A 541 -10.65 -21.16 -11.48
C VAL A 541 -9.28 -21.06 -12.11
N MET A 542 -8.75 -22.17 -12.63
CA MET A 542 -7.37 -22.30 -13.14
C MET A 542 -7.02 -21.25 -14.21
N GLU A 543 -7.95 -20.92 -15.10
CA GLU A 543 -7.73 -19.91 -16.15
C GLU A 543 -7.82 -18.45 -15.67
N GLU A 544 -8.30 -18.23 -14.44
CA GLU A 544 -8.45 -16.89 -13.85
C GLU A 544 -7.45 -16.64 -12.72
N HIS A 545 -6.94 -17.72 -12.12
CA HIS A 545 -6.03 -17.70 -10.98
C HIS A 545 -4.80 -18.52 -11.31
N GLU A 546 -3.64 -17.87 -11.40
CA GLU A 546 -2.37 -18.58 -11.60
C GLU A 546 -1.84 -19.20 -10.29
N GLN A 547 -2.21 -18.64 -9.13
CA GLN A 547 -1.63 -18.97 -7.83
C GLN A 547 -2.64 -18.82 -6.68
N ILE A 548 -2.49 -19.66 -5.65
CA ILE A 548 -3.15 -19.53 -4.34
C ILE A 548 -2.16 -18.92 -3.36
N ASN A 549 -2.53 -17.79 -2.75
CA ASN A 549 -1.78 -17.22 -1.64
C ASN A 549 -2.10 -18.01 -0.37
N VAL A 550 -1.06 -18.49 0.31
CA VAL A 550 -1.16 -19.19 1.58
C VAL A 550 -0.45 -18.36 2.64
N ASN A 551 -1.23 -17.75 3.53
CA ASN A 551 -0.73 -16.85 4.56
C ASN A 551 -0.91 -17.48 5.93
N ALA A 552 0.13 -17.42 6.75
CA ALA A 552 0.14 -17.93 8.11
C ALA A 552 0.48 -16.82 9.10
N LEU A 553 -0.42 -16.60 10.04
CA LEU A 553 -0.17 -15.79 11.22
C LEU A 553 0.49 -16.69 12.27
N VAL A 554 1.78 -16.48 12.50
CA VAL A 554 2.56 -17.24 13.46
C VAL A 554 3.06 -16.30 14.54
N GLN A 555 2.83 -16.66 15.80
CA GLN A 555 3.31 -15.91 16.96
C GLN A 555 4.00 -16.88 17.91
N ASP A 556 5.11 -16.44 18.48
CA ASP A 556 5.85 -17.17 19.48
C ASP A 556 6.32 -16.21 20.57
N THR A 557 6.41 -16.68 21.81
CA THR A 557 6.83 -15.88 22.95
C THR A 557 8.30 -15.52 22.89
N TRP A 558 9.11 -16.36 22.24
CA TRP A 558 10.57 -16.26 22.22
C TRP A 558 11.13 -16.13 20.82
N ALA A 559 11.03 -17.16 19.99
CA ALA A 559 11.55 -17.15 18.62
C ALA A 559 10.98 -18.27 17.74
N VAL A 560 10.35 -17.89 16.62
CA VAL A 560 10.02 -18.82 15.54
C VAL A 560 11.30 -19.22 14.77
N ASP A 561 11.51 -20.51 14.53
CA ASP A 561 12.58 -21.04 13.66
C ASP A 561 12.18 -20.98 12.19
N ARG A 562 11.07 -21.64 11.86
CA ARG A 562 10.59 -21.78 10.50
C ARG A 562 9.12 -22.13 10.42
N VAL A 563 8.52 -21.83 9.28
CA VAL A 563 7.14 -22.14 8.95
C VAL A 563 7.13 -22.94 7.66
N VAL A 564 6.63 -24.16 7.73
CA VAL A 564 6.56 -25.11 6.62
C VAL A 564 5.13 -25.17 6.12
N PHE A 565 4.95 -24.82 4.85
CA PHE A 565 3.67 -24.88 4.17
C PHE A 565 3.56 -26.20 3.41
N SER A 566 2.47 -26.91 3.63
CA SER A 566 2.16 -28.13 2.91
C SER A 566 0.86 -27.99 2.13
N ILE A 567 0.81 -28.69 1.00
CA ILE A 567 -0.39 -28.96 0.23
C ILE A 567 -0.47 -30.47 -0.01
N ASP A 568 -1.63 -31.07 0.19
CA ASP A 568 -1.86 -32.50 -0.01
C ASP A 568 -0.75 -33.34 0.63
N ASN A 569 -0.51 -33.11 1.92
CA ASN A 569 0.51 -33.78 2.72
C ASN A 569 1.97 -33.63 2.24
N ARG A 570 2.25 -32.77 1.26
CA ARG A 570 3.60 -32.49 0.73
C ARG A 570 4.02 -31.07 1.06
N ASP A 571 5.21 -30.92 1.60
CA ASP A 571 5.81 -29.61 1.85
C ASP A 571 6.23 -29.00 0.52
N PHE A 572 5.82 -27.75 0.26
CA PHE A 572 6.16 -27.05 -0.99
C PHE A 572 7.00 -25.81 -0.76
N ILE A 573 6.98 -25.23 0.45
CA ILE A 573 7.84 -24.10 0.81
C ILE A 573 8.08 -24.04 2.32
N THR A 574 9.27 -23.60 2.69
CA THR A 574 9.65 -23.30 4.08
C THR A 574 10.08 -21.84 4.13
N SER A 575 9.51 -21.08 5.07
CA SER A 575 9.89 -19.69 5.32
C SER A 575 10.50 -19.56 6.72
N THR A 576 11.61 -18.85 6.84
CA THR A 576 12.32 -18.61 8.10
C THR A 576 12.22 -17.17 8.58
N VAL A 577 11.61 -16.28 7.78
CA VAL A 577 11.53 -14.84 8.07
C VAL A 577 10.07 -14.40 7.98
N PRO A 578 9.53 -13.73 9.01
CA PRO A 578 8.19 -13.22 8.96
C PRO A 578 8.09 -12.03 7.98
N PRO A 579 6.88 -11.76 7.46
CA PRO A 579 5.69 -12.59 7.68
C PRO A 579 5.63 -13.80 6.77
N TYR A 580 4.99 -14.85 7.27
CA TYR A 580 5.00 -16.19 6.67
C TYR A 580 3.92 -16.30 5.61
N ASN A 581 4.28 -15.96 4.38
CA ASN A 581 3.42 -16.10 3.21
C ASN A 581 4.09 -16.99 2.16
N ALA A 582 3.26 -17.73 1.45
CA ALA A 582 3.63 -18.64 0.39
C ALA A 582 2.69 -18.45 -0.80
N ARG A 583 3.21 -18.71 -2.01
CA ARG A 583 2.36 -18.81 -3.20
C ARG A 583 2.47 -20.23 -3.73
N TRP A 584 1.33 -20.91 -3.85
CA TRP A 584 1.25 -22.18 -4.52
C TRP A 584 0.71 -21.96 -5.93
N THR A 585 1.51 -22.28 -6.95
CA THR A 585 1.07 -22.21 -8.34
C THR A 585 0.01 -23.26 -8.59
N ILE A 586 -1.15 -22.83 -9.09
CA ILE A 586 -2.23 -23.76 -9.40
C ILE A 586 -1.78 -24.61 -10.57
N THR A 587 -1.83 -25.92 -10.38
CA THR A 587 -1.59 -26.91 -11.43
C THR A 587 -2.62 -28.00 -11.26
N MET A 588 -3.41 -28.24 -12.29
CA MET A 588 -4.36 -29.36 -12.28
C MET A 588 -3.67 -30.61 -12.79
N ARG A 589 -3.90 -31.73 -12.09
CA ARG A 589 -3.45 -33.06 -12.52
C ARG A 589 -4.29 -33.47 -13.74
N ASP A 590 -3.66 -34.18 -14.66
CA ASP A 590 -4.41 -34.84 -15.72
C ASP A 590 -5.04 -36.12 -15.14
N ILE A 591 -6.36 -36.15 -15.03
CA ILE A 591 -7.08 -37.23 -14.36
C ILE A 591 -8.09 -37.87 -15.31
N GLU A 592 -7.58 -38.51 -16.36
CA GLU A 592 -8.37 -39.34 -17.29
C GLU A 592 -9.17 -40.46 -16.59
N GLN A 593 -8.84 -40.79 -15.33
CA GLN A 593 -9.37 -41.94 -14.59
C GLN A 593 -10.60 -41.68 -13.71
N ILE A 594 -11.08 -40.42 -13.58
CA ILE A 594 -12.21 -40.10 -12.68
C ILE A 594 -13.51 -40.80 -13.13
N GLU A 595 -13.71 -40.97 -14.43
CA GLU A 595 -14.98 -41.49 -14.99
C GLU A 595 -15.33 -42.92 -14.54
N GLN A 596 -14.33 -43.73 -14.16
CA GLN A 596 -14.52 -45.15 -13.81
C GLN A 596 -14.36 -45.44 -12.30
N ALA A 597 -13.87 -44.49 -11.49
CA ALA A 597 -13.40 -44.76 -10.12
C ALA A 597 -14.01 -43.89 -9.00
N ALA A 598 -14.78 -42.84 -9.30
CA ALA A 598 -15.37 -41.98 -8.27
C ALA A 598 -16.47 -42.72 -7.46
N THR A 599 -16.21 -43.05 -6.20
CA THR A 599 -17.05 -43.95 -5.39
C THR A 599 -17.82 -43.27 -4.25
N GLN A 600 -17.45 -42.05 -3.85
CA GLN A 600 -18.05 -41.36 -2.70
C GLN A 600 -18.94 -40.19 -3.14
N ASN A 601 -19.99 -39.89 -2.36
CA ASN A 601 -20.83 -38.73 -2.62
C ASN A 601 -20.13 -37.45 -2.14
N TRP A 602 -20.10 -36.43 -2.98
CA TRP A 602 -19.70 -35.07 -2.61
C TRP A 602 -20.94 -34.19 -2.62
N LEU A 603 -21.20 -33.47 -1.52
CA LEU A 603 -22.41 -32.66 -1.38
C LEU A 603 -22.26 -31.24 -1.92
N GLY A 604 -21.04 -30.83 -2.27
CA GLY A 604 -20.72 -29.42 -2.54
C GLY A 604 -20.49 -28.64 -1.24
N PHE A 605 -20.37 -27.32 -1.38
CA PHE A 605 -20.27 -26.33 -0.31
C PHE A 605 -21.06 -25.07 -0.72
N GLU A 606 -21.27 -24.14 0.21
CA GLU A 606 -21.97 -22.90 -0.08
C GLU A 606 -21.13 -22.03 -1.03
N SER A 607 -21.65 -21.80 -2.24
CA SER A 607 -20.95 -21.06 -3.30
C SER A 607 -21.94 -20.42 -4.25
N ASP A 608 -21.61 -19.23 -4.76
CA ASP A 608 -22.35 -18.56 -5.84
C ASP A 608 -22.02 -19.15 -7.22
N ASP A 609 -21.04 -20.06 -7.30
CA ASP A 609 -20.68 -20.74 -8.53
C ASP A 609 -21.69 -21.86 -8.84
N PRO A 610 -22.46 -21.77 -9.96
CA PRO A 610 -23.50 -22.73 -10.28
C PRO A 610 -22.96 -24.13 -10.62
N ASP A 611 -21.65 -24.28 -10.85
CA ASP A 611 -21.00 -25.56 -11.10
C ASP A 611 -20.69 -26.31 -9.79
N VAL A 612 -20.77 -25.67 -8.60
CA VAL A 612 -20.65 -26.31 -7.28
C VAL A 612 -21.96 -27.02 -6.95
N GLN A 613 -22.12 -28.21 -7.55
CA GLN A 613 -23.29 -29.07 -7.35
C GLN A 613 -22.87 -30.40 -6.72
N PRO A 614 -23.79 -31.10 -6.03
CA PRO A 614 -23.55 -32.45 -5.57
C PRO A 614 -23.01 -33.35 -6.70
N GLY A 615 -22.09 -34.24 -6.35
CA GLY A 615 -21.33 -35.01 -7.31
C GLY A 615 -20.74 -36.28 -6.71
N ARG A 616 -19.74 -36.79 -7.41
CA ARG A 616 -18.92 -37.92 -6.96
C ARG A 616 -17.49 -37.46 -6.73
N MET A 617 -16.86 -38.01 -5.72
CA MET A 617 -15.47 -37.73 -5.33
C MET A 617 -14.67 -39.03 -5.29
N LEU A 618 -13.40 -38.92 -5.69
CA LEU A 618 -12.34 -39.89 -5.49
C LEU A 618 -11.26 -39.26 -4.59
N PRO A 619 -11.17 -39.65 -3.30
CA PRO A 619 -10.11 -39.19 -2.42
C PRO A 619 -8.80 -39.94 -2.69
N TYR A 620 -7.68 -39.24 -2.56
CA TYR A 620 -6.33 -39.79 -2.63
C TYR A 620 -5.69 -39.78 -1.23
N GLY A 621 -4.72 -40.68 -1.01
CA GLY A 621 -4.07 -40.85 0.29
C GLY A 621 -3.23 -39.65 0.76
N ASP A 622 -2.96 -38.69 -0.13
CA ASP A 622 -2.24 -37.46 0.16
C ASP A 622 -3.16 -36.30 0.58
N GLY A 623 -4.50 -36.48 0.57
CA GLY A 623 -5.46 -35.44 0.98
C GLY A 623 -6.06 -34.66 -0.21
N PHE A 624 -5.47 -34.85 -1.38
CA PHE A 624 -6.02 -34.46 -2.68
C PHE A 624 -7.33 -35.21 -2.96
N GLN A 625 -8.29 -34.55 -3.61
CA GLN A 625 -9.51 -35.22 -4.06
C GLN A 625 -9.84 -34.79 -5.49
N ALA A 626 -10.19 -35.76 -6.32
CA ALA A 626 -10.73 -35.49 -7.64
C ALA A 626 -12.26 -35.60 -7.59
N ILE A 627 -12.96 -34.61 -8.11
CA ILE A 627 -14.41 -34.45 -7.96
C ILE A 627 -15.02 -34.25 -9.34
N ARG A 628 -16.15 -34.94 -9.59
CA ARG A 628 -17.00 -34.71 -10.75
C ARG A 628 -18.40 -34.36 -10.28
N THR A 629 -18.86 -33.17 -10.62
CA THR A 629 -20.19 -32.69 -10.23
C THR A 629 -21.28 -33.33 -11.08
N SER A 630 -22.54 -33.31 -10.63
CA SER A 630 -23.69 -33.74 -11.43
C SER A 630 -23.82 -32.98 -12.76
N GLY A 631 -23.34 -31.73 -12.78
CA GLY A 631 -23.26 -30.89 -13.97
C GLY A 631 -22.12 -31.25 -14.94
N GLY A 632 -21.32 -32.28 -14.63
CA GLY A 632 -20.24 -32.78 -15.47
C GLY A 632 -18.94 -31.98 -15.39
N VAL A 633 -18.79 -31.10 -14.39
CA VAL A 633 -17.58 -30.28 -14.20
C VAL A 633 -16.61 -31.00 -13.27
N TYR A 634 -15.32 -30.88 -13.59
CA TYR A 634 -14.24 -31.46 -12.80
C TYR A 634 -13.67 -30.43 -11.83
N PHE A 635 -13.53 -30.85 -10.58
CA PHE A 635 -12.89 -30.09 -9.53
C PHE A 635 -11.75 -30.91 -8.94
N GLU A 636 -10.69 -30.23 -8.57
CA GLU A 636 -9.64 -30.72 -7.69
C GLU A 636 -9.84 -30.08 -6.33
N SER A 637 -9.78 -30.87 -5.27
CA SER A 637 -9.72 -30.37 -3.91
C SER A 637 -8.32 -30.54 -3.37
N HIS A 638 -7.77 -29.46 -2.84
CA HIS A 638 -6.47 -29.45 -2.20
C HIS A 638 -6.60 -29.13 -0.72
N LEU A 639 -5.72 -29.71 0.08
CA LEU A 639 -5.68 -29.52 1.52
C LEU A 639 -4.40 -28.78 1.92
N PHE A 640 -4.56 -27.52 2.35
CA PHE A 640 -3.47 -26.71 2.87
C PHE A 640 -3.33 -26.89 4.37
N ARG A 641 -2.07 -26.93 4.83
CA ARG A 641 -1.73 -26.89 6.25
C ARG A 641 -0.41 -26.16 6.43
N VAL A 642 -0.21 -25.62 7.62
CA VAL A 642 1.04 -24.96 7.98
C VAL A 642 1.55 -25.54 9.30
N ARG A 643 2.83 -25.83 9.36
CA ARG A 643 3.54 -26.21 10.59
C ARG A 643 4.51 -25.10 10.96
N ALA A 644 4.36 -24.52 12.14
CA ALA A 644 5.30 -23.56 12.70
C ALA A 644 6.20 -24.27 13.71
N TYR A 645 7.50 -24.04 13.59
CA TYR A 645 8.53 -24.54 14.51
C TYR A 645 9.14 -23.34 15.21
N ASP A 646 9.30 -23.40 16.53
CA ASP A 646 10.16 -22.47 17.26
C ASP A 646 11.62 -22.95 17.23
N LYS A 647 12.51 -22.13 17.80
CA LYS A 647 13.94 -22.46 17.89
C LYS A 647 14.25 -23.57 18.88
N ALA A 648 13.39 -23.86 19.86
CA ALA A 648 13.54 -24.99 20.78
C ALA A 648 13.16 -26.33 20.12
N GLY A 649 12.51 -26.27 18.96
CA GLY A 649 12.05 -27.42 18.21
C GLY A 649 10.62 -27.85 18.55
N ASN A 650 9.88 -27.07 19.36
CA ASN A 650 8.46 -27.33 19.52
C ASN A 650 7.73 -26.95 18.21
N VAL A 651 6.59 -27.60 17.98
CA VAL A 651 5.86 -27.48 16.72
C VAL A 651 4.37 -27.39 16.98
N THR A 652 3.73 -26.48 16.26
CA THR A 652 2.26 -26.42 16.16
C THR A 652 1.86 -26.53 14.70
N GLN A 653 0.75 -27.22 14.47
CA GLN A 653 0.13 -27.29 13.17
C GLN A 653 -1.15 -26.45 13.15
N SER A 654 -1.39 -25.72 12.07
CA SER A 654 -2.65 -25.05 11.83
C SER A 654 -3.79 -26.06 11.66
N GLN A 655 -5.03 -25.57 11.75
CA GLN A 655 -6.14 -26.30 11.15
C GLN A 655 -5.89 -26.47 9.64
N GLU A 656 -6.36 -27.59 9.10
CA GLU A 656 -6.28 -27.85 7.66
C GLU A 656 -7.36 -27.04 6.95
N VAL A 657 -6.99 -26.38 5.86
CA VAL A 657 -7.91 -25.60 5.03
C VAL A 657 -8.04 -26.29 3.68
N ARG A 658 -9.26 -26.73 3.39
CA ARG A 658 -9.61 -27.33 2.10
C ARG A 658 -10.03 -26.23 1.14
N VAL A 659 -9.50 -26.28 -0.07
CA VAL A 659 -9.91 -25.43 -1.19
C VAL A 659 -10.24 -26.27 -2.40
N TYR A 660 -10.84 -25.64 -3.39
CA TYR A 660 -11.28 -26.27 -4.61
C TYR A 660 -10.74 -25.52 -5.83
N VAL A 661 -10.36 -26.23 -6.87
CA VAL A 661 -9.85 -25.70 -8.14
C VAL A 661 -10.64 -26.35 -9.27
N ARG A 662 -11.08 -25.58 -10.26
CA ARG A 662 -11.70 -26.13 -11.47
C ARG A 662 -11.20 -25.45 -12.73
N HIS A 663 -11.42 -26.09 -13.88
CA HIS A 663 -11.35 -25.43 -15.17
C HIS A 663 -12.62 -24.63 -15.45
N ARG A 664 -12.49 -23.58 -16.25
CA ARG A 664 -13.63 -22.91 -16.88
C ARG A 664 -14.34 -23.88 -17.82
N LYS A 665 -15.67 -23.87 -17.79
CA LYS A 665 -16.48 -24.65 -18.75
C LYS A 665 -16.22 -24.13 -20.17
N PRO A 666 -15.90 -24.98 -21.16
CA PRO A 666 -15.82 -24.55 -22.55
C PRO A 666 -17.17 -23.95 -22.96
N ARG A 667 -17.15 -22.73 -23.52
CA ARG A 667 -18.35 -22.00 -23.98
C ARG A 667 -18.93 -22.60 -25.24
#